data_AF-A0A5C6D6G8-F1
#
_entry.id   AF-A0A5C6D6G8-F1
#
_cell.length_a   1.000
_cell.length_b   1.000
_cell.length_c   1.000
_cell.angle_alpha   90.00
_cell.angle_beta   90.00
_cell.angle_gamma   90.00
#
_symmetry.space_group_name_H-M   'P 1'
#
loop_
_entity.id
_entity.type
_entity.pdbx_description
1 polymer ?
#
loop_
_entity_poly.entity_id
_entity_poly.type
_entity_poly.pdbx_seq_one_letter_code
_entity_poly.pdbx_strand_id
1 'polypeptide(L)'
;MRNCCLLALILTLCSQPTLQAQLAAFPGAEGVAKNITGGRGGDVYKVTNLNDSGAGSLRFGIQNAPTSGRTIVFDVAGTINLASSLDFNGKDNITVAGQTAPGGGITLSGYRLRINPLFNGNNIVDPISNVVVQFLRVRPGEASVNADGVWVQTANGVIVDHVTTSWSVDESISVTHDSDNVTVQWSTMTQGLLSHSYGSPLNGGTYTYAHNLYAHNRSRNPRLQQSQDMIMELDFVNNVIYNPGDRFAYGGNEYSVNWVGNYGIRGPETGDTNHAFARDTDTESSFYVEGNLMDNNTDGLINGVVPVLEGDSHEAAMFRVGASYTLLGSRIPIPEASVTTAQQAYVQVLSRVGATNFRDAHDRDMIRDVINQQPGHISSESEWGSLPSLPTGTPAADSNNDGVPDTWALATYGDASTPLNTTYATSGYTYLEEYIHSLTPNAYMPTNTQSHTVLTGYGLGGDAQVNENGGTSATSSGDGTGSTLNALWDGASGTKNQAIVLKFDLSEIVPGSVNEAVLELTAAEAITGTHTFKVYGLEHDGNDWDWDESLVEFADAPGLVFDGNSRTLGIDPRYTADGEPAEKDNFPLDTPGLFSLGEFSISSMVAGETASFDGLNLAVMLNLAAYFEDTPQAGLVTLILEQTNATGTNDATFFSHEGDSLLAPRLVVDATLASPPATANADFDGDGEVDGRDFLIWQRGFGNAGSLATGDANNDGTVDGVDLGIWQTQYNNAGLLATAEAVPEPAGLVLLLGTLVMFCRPSSQLNEIKEPVRDRL
;
A
#
# COMPACT_ATOMS: atom_id res chain seq x y z
N MET A 1 -57.14 -39.42 -8.58
CA MET A 1 -56.50 -38.22 -9.15
C MET A 1 -56.18 -37.19 -8.05
N ARG A 2 -55.33 -37.54 -7.08
CA ARG A 2 -54.94 -36.60 -6.00
C ARG A 2 -53.54 -36.81 -5.43
N ASN A 3 -52.76 -37.74 -6.00
CA ASN A 3 -51.39 -38.07 -5.54
C ASN A 3 -50.31 -37.79 -6.61
N CYS A 4 -50.66 -37.33 -7.81
CA CYS A 4 -49.67 -36.91 -8.83
C CYS A 4 -49.35 -35.40 -8.79
N CYS A 5 -50.12 -34.60 -8.05
CA CYS A 5 -49.90 -33.14 -7.98
C CYS A 5 -49.02 -32.69 -6.81
N LEU A 6 -48.76 -33.55 -5.82
CA LEU A 6 -47.91 -33.19 -4.68
C LEU A 6 -46.41 -33.45 -4.93
N LEU A 7 -46.07 -34.38 -5.84
CA LEU A 7 -44.67 -34.65 -6.20
C LEU A 7 -44.09 -33.62 -7.18
N ALA A 8 -44.95 -32.96 -7.97
CA ALA A 8 -44.52 -31.89 -8.88
C ALA A 8 -44.36 -30.52 -8.18
N LEU A 9 -44.94 -30.35 -6.98
CA LEU A 9 -44.88 -29.11 -6.21
C LEU A 9 -43.71 -29.07 -5.21
N ILE A 10 -43.09 -30.21 -4.91
CA ILE A 10 -41.89 -30.29 -4.03
C ILE A 10 -40.59 -30.24 -4.86
N LEU A 11 -40.65 -30.53 -6.16
CA LEU A 11 -39.51 -30.41 -7.09
C LEU A 11 -39.39 -29.02 -7.76
N THR A 12 -40.30 -28.08 -7.46
CA THR A 12 -40.29 -26.70 -7.98
C THR A 12 -39.93 -25.65 -6.92
N LEU A 13 -39.55 -26.07 -5.71
CA LEU A 13 -39.09 -25.23 -4.60
C LEU A 13 -37.66 -25.59 -4.22
N CYS A 14 -36.70 -25.31 -5.12
CA CYS A 14 -35.28 -25.05 -4.81
C CYS A 14 -34.49 -24.82 -6.11
N SER A 15 -34.92 -23.86 -6.91
CA SER A 15 -33.99 -23.11 -7.77
C SER A 15 -34.15 -21.66 -7.39
N GLN A 16 -33.70 -21.32 -6.17
CA GLN A 16 -33.30 -19.94 -5.94
C GLN A 16 -32.23 -19.67 -7.00
N PRO A 17 -32.37 -18.66 -7.87
CA PRO A 17 -31.20 -18.20 -8.60
C PRO A 17 -30.17 -17.89 -7.52
N THR A 18 -29.05 -18.60 -7.51
CA THR A 18 -27.88 -18.09 -6.83
C THR A 18 -27.66 -16.72 -7.45
N LEU A 19 -27.98 -15.65 -6.72
CA LEU A 19 -27.46 -14.33 -7.06
C LEU A 19 -25.95 -14.48 -6.93
N GLN A 20 -25.30 -14.82 -8.04
CA GLN A 20 -23.87 -14.70 -8.14
C GLN A 20 -23.61 -13.20 -8.01
N ALA A 21 -22.88 -12.81 -6.96
CA ALA A 21 -22.45 -11.43 -6.81
C ALA A 21 -21.82 -10.97 -8.14
N GLN A 22 -22.18 -9.79 -8.61
CA GLN A 22 -21.60 -9.24 -9.83
C GLN A 22 -20.08 -9.16 -9.63
N LEU A 23 -19.34 -9.69 -10.60
CA LEU A 23 -17.89 -9.74 -10.56
C LEU A 23 -17.34 -8.30 -10.53
N ALA A 24 -16.42 -8.02 -9.60
CA ALA A 24 -15.76 -6.74 -9.51
C ALA A 24 -14.89 -6.45 -10.76
N ALA A 25 -14.45 -5.21 -10.92
CA ALA A 25 -13.54 -4.82 -12.00
C ALA A 25 -12.20 -5.54 -11.86
N PHE A 26 -11.71 -5.65 -10.63
CA PHE A 26 -10.51 -6.38 -10.22
C PHE A 26 -10.62 -6.70 -8.72
N PRO A 27 -9.84 -7.65 -8.17
CA PRO A 27 -9.74 -7.87 -6.73
C PRO A 27 -9.38 -6.56 -6.00
N GLY A 28 -10.21 -6.12 -5.06
CA GLY A 28 -9.99 -4.85 -4.34
C GLY A 28 -10.64 -3.62 -4.99
N ALA A 29 -11.38 -3.75 -6.09
CA ALA A 29 -12.22 -2.66 -6.59
C ALA A 29 -13.38 -2.37 -5.63
N GLU A 30 -13.51 -1.12 -5.22
CA GLU A 30 -14.48 -0.65 -4.21
C GLU A 30 -15.36 0.50 -4.74
N GLY A 31 -16.35 0.86 -3.93
CA GLY A 31 -17.20 2.01 -4.21
C GLY A 31 -18.20 1.80 -5.35
N VAL A 32 -18.71 2.93 -5.83
CA VAL A 32 -19.80 3.01 -6.81
C VAL A 32 -19.49 2.28 -8.11
N ALA A 33 -18.25 2.42 -8.61
CA ALA A 33 -17.84 1.90 -9.91
C ALA A 33 -17.31 0.46 -9.85
N LYS A 34 -17.26 -0.19 -8.68
CA LYS A 34 -16.55 -1.47 -8.47
C LYS A 34 -16.89 -2.61 -9.41
N ASN A 35 -18.06 -2.58 -10.06
CA ASN A 35 -18.56 -3.64 -10.93
C ASN A 35 -18.44 -3.34 -12.43
N ILE A 36 -17.77 -2.25 -12.82
CA ILE A 36 -17.45 -2.01 -14.23
C ILE A 36 -16.48 -3.09 -14.73
N THR A 37 -16.40 -3.29 -16.06
CA THR A 37 -15.58 -4.36 -16.64
C THR A 37 -14.31 -3.87 -17.31
N GLY A 38 -14.21 -2.56 -17.60
CA GLY A 38 -13.17 -2.00 -18.44
C GLY A 38 -13.08 -2.76 -19.78
N GLY A 39 -11.86 -3.17 -20.15
CA GLY A 39 -11.53 -3.91 -21.36
C GLY A 39 -11.71 -5.43 -21.31
N ARG A 40 -12.26 -6.00 -20.23
CA ARG A 40 -12.43 -7.45 -20.05
C ARG A 40 -13.02 -8.16 -21.28
N GLY A 41 -12.33 -9.21 -21.74
CA GLY A 41 -12.78 -10.01 -22.89
C GLY A 41 -12.64 -9.30 -24.25
N GLY A 42 -12.07 -8.10 -24.27
CA GLY A 42 -11.76 -7.31 -25.45
C GLY A 42 -10.44 -7.70 -26.11
N ASP A 43 -9.98 -6.86 -27.04
CA ASP A 43 -8.65 -7.04 -27.63
C ASP A 43 -7.53 -6.54 -26.70
N VAL A 44 -6.29 -6.87 -27.04
CA VAL A 44 -5.12 -6.42 -26.30
C VAL A 44 -4.28 -5.52 -27.19
N TYR A 45 -3.83 -4.41 -26.61
CA TYR A 45 -2.91 -3.50 -27.27
C TYR A 45 -1.65 -3.32 -26.42
N LYS A 46 -0.51 -3.67 -26.99
CA LYS A 46 0.80 -3.53 -26.35
C LYS A 46 1.41 -2.18 -26.70
N VAL A 47 1.69 -1.36 -25.68
CA VAL A 47 2.49 -0.15 -25.80
C VAL A 47 3.96 -0.57 -25.88
N THR A 48 4.60 -0.28 -27.01
CA THR A 48 5.96 -0.76 -27.35
C THR A 48 6.97 0.37 -27.50
N ASN A 49 6.56 1.62 -27.33
CA ASN A 49 7.44 2.77 -27.34
C ASN A 49 6.89 3.93 -26.50
N LEU A 50 7.79 4.82 -26.10
CA LEU A 50 7.49 5.99 -25.27
C LEU A 50 7.15 7.25 -26.09
N ASN A 51 6.90 7.12 -27.40
CA ASN A 51 6.53 8.28 -28.22
C ASN A 51 5.12 8.76 -27.82
N ASP A 52 4.86 10.06 -27.95
CA ASP A 52 3.51 10.61 -27.70
C ASP A 52 2.44 10.02 -28.64
N SER A 53 2.77 9.73 -29.90
CA SER A 53 1.81 9.31 -30.92
C SER A 53 2.40 8.33 -31.93
N GLY A 54 1.53 7.74 -32.75
CA GLY A 54 1.89 6.72 -33.74
C GLY A 54 1.73 5.29 -33.22
N ALA A 55 1.83 4.31 -34.12
CA ALA A 55 1.67 2.90 -33.74
C ALA A 55 2.67 2.49 -32.64
N GLY A 56 2.18 1.70 -31.68
CA GLY A 56 2.94 1.30 -30.50
C GLY A 56 2.93 2.31 -29.35
N SER A 57 2.39 3.53 -29.53
CA SER A 57 2.22 4.48 -28.42
C SER A 57 0.94 4.23 -27.62
N LEU A 58 0.93 4.70 -26.36
CA LEU A 58 -0.26 4.69 -25.49
C LEU A 58 -1.43 5.46 -26.13
N ARG A 59 -1.16 6.67 -26.65
CA ARG A 59 -2.18 7.50 -27.33
C ARG A 59 -2.84 6.76 -28.48
N PHE A 60 -2.06 6.07 -29.32
CA PHE A 60 -2.63 5.30 -30.41
C PHE A 60 -3.48 4.13 -29.90
N GLY A 61 -3.04 3.46 -28.83
CA GLY A 61 -3.78 2.38 -28.17
C GLY A 61 -5.17 2.80 -27.71
N ILE A 62 -5.25 3.96 -27.04
CA ILE A 62 -6.51 4.56 -26.56
C ILE A 62 -7.39 4.99 -27.76
N GLN A 63 -6.85 5.82 -28.65
CA GLN A 63 -7.64 6.47 -29.70
C GLN A 63 -8.13 5.52 -30.79
N ASN A 64 -7.55 4.32 -30.89
CA ASN A 64 -7.95 3.27 -31.83
C ASN A 64 -8.60 2.06 -31.12
N ALA A 65 -9.04 2.20 -29.88
CA ALA A 65 -9.78 1.14 -29.20
C ALA A 65 -11.06 0.76 -29.99
N PRO A 66 -11.31 -0.54 -30.20
CA PRO A 66 -12.53 -1.04 -30.82
C PRO A 66 -13.70 -0.97 -29.83
N THR A 67 -14.91 -0.95 -30.36
CA THR A 67 -16.13 -0.95 -29.54
C THR A 67 -16.33 -2.25 -28.76
N SER A 68 -15.61 -3.33 -29.10
CA SER A 68 -15.61 -4.60 -28.37
C SER A 68 -14.84 -4.53 -27.04
N GLY A 69 -14.17 -3.41 -26.76
CA GLY A 69 -13.31 -3.21 -25.59
C GLY A 69 -11.86 -3.60 -25.83
N ARG A 70 -10.99 -3.05 -24.98
CA ARG A 70 -9.53 -3.17 -25.07
C ARG A 70 -8.85 -3.13 -23.70
N THR A 71 -7.94 -4.06 -23.47
CA THR A 71 -6.96 -3.95 -22.40
C THR A 71 -5.62 -3.48 -22.98
N ILE A 72 -5.11 -2.37 -22.46
CA ILE A 72 -3.82 -1.79 -22.83
C ILE A 72 -2.77 -2.25 -21.82
N VAL A 73 -1.73 -2.92 -22.32
CA VAL A 73 -0.57 -3.42 -21.55
C VAL A 73 0.72 -2.80 -22.08
N PHE A 74 1.82 -2.89 -21.35
CA PHE A 74 3.08 -2.20 -21.65
C PHE A 74 4.26 -3.16 -21.79
N ASP A 75 5.00 -3.02 -22.90
CA ASP A 75 6.29 -3.70 -23.14
C ASP A 75 7.49 -2.79 -22.85
N VAL A 76 7.23 -1.58 -22.36
CA VAL A 76 8.24 -0.55 -22.08
C VAL A 76 7.92 0.13 -20.75
N ALA A 77 8.95 0.64 -20.07
CA ALA A 77 8.83 1.59 -18.98
C ALA A 77 9.59 2.86 -19.27
N GLY A 78 9.20 3.94 -18.61
CA GLY A 78 9.81 5.25 -18.72
C GLY A 78 8.79 6.36 -18.87
N THR A 79 9.31 7.54 -19.18
CA THR A 79 8.50 8.76 -19.32
C THR A 79 8.02 8.95 -20.74
N ILE A 80 6.70 9.03 -20.91
CA ILE A 80 6.05 9.49 -22.15
C ILE A 80 5.89 11.01 -22.05
N ASN A 81 6.72 11.73 -22.80
CA ASN A 81 6.61 13.18 -22.90
C ASN A 81 5.47 13.53 -23.84
N LEU A 82 4.35 13.97 -23.27
CA LEU A 82 3.14 14.28 -24.04
C LEU A 82 3.35 15.58 -24.84
N ALA A 83 2.82 15.60 -26.06
CA ALA A 83 2.79 16.80 -26.89
C ALA A 83 1.47 17.58 -26.75
N SER A 84 0.47 16.97 -26.11
CA SER A 84 -0.85 17.53 -25.81
C SER A 84 -1.58 16.64 -24.80
N SER A 85 -2.72 17.08 -24.28
CA SER A 85 -3.59 16.26 -23.41
C SER A 85 -3.80 14.85 -23.97
N LEU A 86 -3.60 13.83 -23.14
CA LEU A 86 -3.88 12.44 -23.51
C LEU A 86 -5.37 12.17 -23.30
N ASP A 87 -6.15 12.46 -24.35
CA ASP A 87 -7.62 12.37 -24.31
C ASP A 87 -8.13 11.01 -24.80
N PHE A 88 -9.12 10.47 -24.08
CA PHE A 88 -9.86 9.27 -24.51
C PHE A 88 -10.85 9.56 -25.64
N ASN A 89 -11.45 10.76 -25.68
CA ASN A 89 -12.33 11.22 -26.76
C ASN A 89 -13.48 10.24 -27.12
N GLY A 90 -14.26 9.83 -26.11
CA GLY A 90 -15.44 8.97 -26.30
C GLY A 90 -15.10 7.51 -26.58
N LYS A 91 -13.96 7.02 -26.06
CA LYS A 91 -13.55 5.62 -26.20
C LYS A 91 -13.87 4.85 -24.92
N ASP A 92 -14.80 3.93 -25.07
CA ASP A 92 -15.38 3.13 -23.99
C ASP A 92 -14.76 1.74 -23.88
N ASN A 93 -15.03 1.07 -22.74
CA ASN A 93 -14.63 -0.32 -22.48
C ASN A 93 -13.10 -0.49 -22.54
N ILE A 94 -12.38 0.36 -21.83
CA ILE A 94 -10.91 0.36 -21.82
C ILE A 94 -10.40 0.05 -20.41
N THR A 95 -9.43 -0.84 -20.33
CA THR A 95 -8.53 -0.95 -19.17
C THR A 95 -7.14 -0.49 -19.58
N VAL A 96 -6.54 0.45 -18.84
CA VAL A 96 -5.13 0.80 -18.94
C VAL A 96 -4.41 0.20 -17.73
N ALA A 97 -3.67 -0.88 -17.95
CA ALA A 97 -3.01 -1.65 -16.89
C ALA A 97 -1.54 -1.26 -16.75
N GLY A 98 -1.26 -0.13 -16.10
CA GLY A 98 0.09 0.41 -15.91
C GLY A 98 1.06 -0.54 -15.20
N GLN A 99 0.54 -1.43 -14.34
CA GLN A 99 1.31 -2.44 -13.60
C GLN A 99 1.98 -3.48 -14.50
N THR A 100 1.59 -3.57 -15.79
CA THR A 100 2.23 -4.47 -16.75
C THR A 100 3.56 -3.94 -17.30
N ALA A 101 3.86 -2.66 -17.10
CA ALA A 101 5.11 -2.07 -17.59
C ALA A 101 6.32 -2.69 -16.88
N PRO A 102 7.35 -3.13 -17.63
CA PRO A 102 8.51 -3.78 -17.02
C PRO A 102 9.44 -2.74 -16.39
N GLY A 103 9.99 -2.99 -15.19
CA GLY A 103 10.86 -2.01 -14.52
C GLY A 103 10.06 -0.92 -13.79
N GLY A 104 10.43 0.35 -13.94
CA GLY A 104 9.93 1.46 -13.12
C GLY A 104 8.51 1.98 -13.41
N GLY A 105 7.79 1.35 -14.35
CA GLY A 105 6.45 1.77 -14.74
C GLY A 105 6.39 2.92 -15.76
N ILE A 106 5.26 3.62 -15.82
CA ILE A 106 5.01 4.68 -16.81
C ILE A 106 4.70 6.01 -16.12
N THR A 107 5.45 7.04 -16.50
CA THR A 107 5.14 8.43 -16.20
C THR A 107 4.67 9.16 -17.44
N LEU A 108 3.53 9.84 -17.35
CA LEU A 108 3.07 10.82 -18.33
C LEU A 108 3.55 12.20 -17.89
N SER A 109 4.30 12.90 -18.75
CA SER A 109 4.80 14.25 -18.43
C SER A 109 4.31 15.31 -19.42
N GLY A 110 4.28 16.55 -18.97
CA GLY A 110 4.05 17.74 -19.80
C GLY A 110 2.57 18.11 -20.00
N TYR A 111 1.66 17.15 -19.98
CA TYR A 111 0.21 17.37 -20.12
C TYR A 111 -0.60 16.39 -19.27
N ARG A 112 -1.89 16.69 -19.11
CA ARG A 112 -2.87 15.88 -18.37
C ARG A 112 -3.26 14.59 -19.08
N LEU A 113 -3.78 13.64 -18.30
CA LEU A 113 -4.61 12.53 -18.77
C LEU A 113 -6.08 12.93 -18.65
N ARG A 114 -6.88 12.76 -19.72
CA ARG A 114 -8.30 13.12 -19.70
C ARG A 114 -9.20 11.98 -20.16
N ILE A 115 -10.12 11.58 -19.29
CA ILE A 115 -11.19 10.61 -19.57
C ILE A 115 -12.43 11.44 -19.90
N ASN A 116 -12.63 11.70 -21.19
CA ASN A 116 -13.65 12.63 -21.69
C ASN A 116 -14.48 12.06 -22.85
N PRO A 117 -15.71 12.56 -23.04
CA PRO A 117 -16.53 12.28 -24.20
C PRO A 117 -15.88 12.80 -25.50
N LEU A 118 -16.41 12.35 -26.62
CA LEU A 118 -16.12 12.98 -27.90
C LEU A 118 -16.86 14.33 -27.97
N PHE A 119 -16.12 15.40 -28.26
CA PHE A 119 -16.70 16.74 -28.43
C PHE A 119 -16.81 17.15 -29.90
N ASN A 120 -17.83 17.93 -30.23
CA ASN A 120 -17.92 18.74 -31.44
C ASN A 120 -18.23 20.20 -31.06
N GLY A 121 -17.18 21.01 -30.97
CA GLY A 121 -17.25 22.30 -30.28
C GLY A 121 -17.57 22.09 -28.81
N ASN A 122 -18.61 22.79 -28.31
CA ASN A 122 -19.05 22.68 -26.91
C ASN A 122 -20.12 21.58 -26.70
N ASN A 123 -20.47 20.81 -27.74
CA ASN A 123 -21.49 19.78 -27.63
C ASN A 123 -20.83 18.41 -27.43
N ILE A 124 -21.37 17.64 -26.48
CA ILE A 124 -21.07 16.23 -26.31
C ILE A 124 -21.67 15.47 -27.50
N VAL A 125 -20.84 14.72 -28.21
CA VAL A 125 -21.23 13.87 -29.34
C VAL A 125 -21.44 12.44 -28.88
N ASP A 126 -20.53 11.95 -28.05
CA ASP A 126 -20.54 10.57 -27.55
C ASP A 126 -20.08 10.58 -26.09
N PRO A 127 -20.93 10.21 -25.11
CA PRO A 127 -20.51 10.07 -23.72
C PRO A 127 -19.42 8.99 -23.60
N ILE A 128 -18.62 9.04 -22.55
CA ILE A 128 -17.61 8.01 -22.27
C ILE A 128 -18.03 7.14 -21.09
N SER A 129 -17.80 5.84 -21.16
CA SER A 129 -18.15 4.90 -20.10
C SER A 129 -17.24 3.66 -20.00
N ASN A 130 -17.28 3.01 -18.84
CA ASN A 130 -16.62 1.73 -18.56
C ASN A 130 -15.10 1.78 -18.77
N VAL A 131 -14.43 2.66 -18.02
CA VAL A 131 -12.98 2.88 -18.11
C VAL A 131 -12.29 2.57 -16.79
N VAL A 132 -11.22 1.78 -16.84
CA VAL A 132 -10.32 1.51 -15.71
C VAL A 132 -8.93 2.03 -16.05
N VAL A 133 -8.32 2.81 -15.16
CA VAL A 133 -6.93 3.27 -15.28
C VAL A 133 -6.20 2.94 -14.00
N GLN A 134 -5.08 2.21 -14.11
CA GLN A 134 -4.28 1.84 -12.94
C GLN A 134 -2.79 2.06 -13.11
N PHE A 135 -2.08 2.31 -11.99
CA PHE A 135 -0.62 2.29 -11.87
C PHE A 135 0.14 3.20 -12.87
N LEU A 136 -0.46 4.34 -13.22
CA LEU A 136 0.21 5.40 -13.97
C LEU A 136 0.65 6.52 -13.04
N ARG A 137 1.73 7.21 -13.42
CA ARG A 137 2.08 8.53 -12.87
C ARG A 137 1.71 9.60 -13.87
N VAL A 138 1.12 10.71 -13.41
CA VAL A 138 0.80 11.86 -14.28
C VAL A 138 1.35 13.14 -13.67
N ARG A 139 2.31 13.75 -14.36
CA ARG A 139 3.07 14.93 -13.93
C ARG A 139 3.07 15.99 -15.04
N PRO A 140 1.98 16.77 -15.19
CA PRO A 140 1.89 17.73 -16.28
C PRO A 140 2.96 18.83 -16.19
N GLY A 141 3.34 19.26 -14.99
CA GLY A 141 4.33 20.33 -14.79
C GLY A 141 3.91 21.66 -15.42
N GLU A 142 4.84 22.60 -15.52
CA GLU A 142 4.59 23.94 -16.04
C GLU A 142 4.43 24.01 -17.57
N ALA A 143 4.74 22.93 -18.29
CA ALA A 143 4.66 22.90 -19.75
C ALA A 143 3.23 23.11 -20.29
N SER A 144 2.20 22.74 -19.52
CA SER A 144 0.80 22.92 -19.90
C SER A 144 0.05 23.74 -18.85
N VAL A 145 -0.16 25.02 -19.12
CA VAL A 145 -0.99 25.89 -18.26
C VAL A 145 -2.37 25.30 -17.98
N ASN A 146 -2.85 25.44 -16.75
CA ASN A 146 -4.16 24.95 -16.27
C ASN A 146 -4.39 23.45 -16.55
N ALA A 147 -3.36 22.61 -16.45
CA ALA A 147 -3.46 21.17 -16.50
C ALA A 147 -3.67 20.55 -15.12
N ASP A 148 -4.78 19.84 -15.03
CA ASP A 148 -4.96 18.80 -14.04
C ASP A 148 -3.92 17.68 -14.24
N GLY A 149 -3.69 16.84 -13.24
CA GLY A 149 -3.04 15.54 -13.44
C GLY A 149 -3.97 14.62 -14.24
N VAL A 150 -5.08 14.23 -13.62
CA VAL A 150 -6.15 13.42 -14.22
C VAL A 150 -7.46 14.18 -14.20
N TRP A 151 -8.16 14.23 -15.32
CA TRP A 151 -9.48 14.82 -15.40
C TRP A 151 -10.52 13.86 -15.97
N VAL A 152 -11.47 13.46 -15.13
CA VAL A 152 -12.68 12.74 -15.50
C VAL A 152 -13.79 13.76 -15.76
N GLN A 153 -14.26 13.79 -17.01
CA GLN A 153 -15.20 14.81 -17.48
C GLN A 153 -16.37 14.15 -18.21
N THR A 154 -17.60 14.38 -17.75
CA THR A 154 -18.83 13.85 -18.36
C THR A 154 -18.73 12.36 -18.69
N ALA A 155 -18.31 11.57 -17.70
CA ALA A 155 -18.07 10.14 -17.83
C ALA A 155 -19.01 9.34 -16.90
N ASN A 156 -19.37 8.11 -17.30
CA ASN A 156 -20.12 7.19 -16.44
C ASN A 156 -19.41 5.86 -16.25
N GLY A 157 -19.13 5.45 -15.02
CA GLY A 157 -18.44 4.19 -14.77
C GLY A 157 -16.95 4.30 -15.05
N VAL A 158 -16.22 4.92 -14.12
CA VAL A 158 -14.77 5.07 -14.18
C VAL A 158 -14.15 4.62 -12.88
N ILE A 159 -13.07 3.82 -12.96
CA ILE A 159 -12.18 3.57 -11.84
C ILE A 159 -10.80 4.16 -12.15
N VAL A 160 -10.32 5.01 -11.24
CA VAL A 160 -8.92 5.45 -11.16
C VAL A 160 -8.35 4.82 -9.89
N ASP A 161 -7.44 3.85 -10.03
CA ASP A 161 -6.90 3.07 -8.92
C ASP A 161 -5.37 3.06 -8.96
N HIS A 162 -4.69 3.29 -7.84
CA HIS A 162 -3.22 3.29 -7.80
C HIS A 162 -2.57 4.25 -8.81
N VAL A 163 -3.19 5.40 -9.08
CA VAL A 163 -2.61 6.44 -9.93
C VAL A 163 -1.91 7.47 -9.05
N THR A 164 -0.70 7.86 -9.45
CA THR A 164 0.02 8.97 -8.83
C THR A 164 -0.21 10.24 -9.65
N THR A 165 -0.55 11.35 -8.99
CA THR A 165 -0.48 12.68 -9.61
C THR A 165 0.38 13.62 -8.79
N SER A 166 1.27 14.35 -9.47
CA SER A 166 2.03 15.45 -8.87
C SER A 166 2.34 16.56 -9.86
N TRP A 167 2.74 17.74 -9.36
CA TRP A 167 3.09 18.90 -10.17
C TRP A 167 1.98 19.33 -11.13
N SER A 168 0.73 19.21 -10.66
CA SER A 168 -0.43 19.75 -11.37
C SER A 168 -0.44 21.26 -11.25
N VAL A 169 -0.83 21.96 -12.32
CA VAL A 169 -0.92 23.44 -12.35
C VAL A 169 -2.37 23.95 -12.33
N ASP A 170 -3.34 23.04 -12.30
CA ASP A 170 -4.74 23.30 -11.93
C ASP A 170 -5.14 22.38 -10.76
N GLU A 171 -5.55 21.13 -11.00
CA GLU A 171 -5.91 20.18 -9.94
C GLU A 171 -5.29 18.80 -10.10
N SER A 172 -5.20 18.01 -9.03
CA SER A 172 -4.57 16.68 -9.10
C SER A 172 -5.47 15.67 -9.82
N ILE A 173 -6.61 15.28 -9.22
CA ILE A 173 -7.59 14.36 -9.83
C ILE A 173 -8.99 14.94 -9.73
N SER A 174 -9.50 15.43 -10.86
CA SER A 174 -10.80 16.07 -10.97
C SER A 174 -11.88 15.13 -11.49
N VAL A 175 -13.08 15.19 -10.89
CA VAL A 175 -14.28 14.53 -11.40
C VAL A 175 -15.42 15.55 -11.48
N THR A 176 -15.73 16.00 -12.71
CA THR A 176 -16.62 17.15 -12.92
C THR A 176 -17.53 16.97 -14.14
N HIS A 177 -18.36 18.00 -14.38
CA HIS A 177 -19.24 18.11 -15.55
C HIS A 177 -20.27 16.96 -15.63
N ASP A 178 -20.97 16.72 -14.53
CA ASP A 178 -22.02 15.70 -14.44
C ASP A 178 -21.50 14.29 -14.79
N SER A 179 -20.26 14.00 -14.39
CA SER A 179 -19.81 12.61 -14.32
C SER A 179 -20.63 11.86 -13.27
N ASP A 180 -20.69 10.55 -13.37
CA ASP A 180 -21.44 9.74 -12.43
C ASP A 180 -20.83 8.33 -12.33
N ASN A 181 -21.05 7.64 -11.21
CA ASN A 181 -20.51 6.31 -10.98
C ASN A 181 -18.98 6.27 -11.17
N VAL A 182 -18.25 7.07 -10.38
CA VAL A 182 -16.78 7.17 -10.44
C VAL A 182 -16.16 6.79 -9.09
N THR A 183 -15.23 5.84 -9.10
CA THR A 183 -14.38 5.53 -7.95
C THR A 183 -12.95 6.03 -8.21
N VAL A 184 -12.41 6.80 -7.28
CA VAL A 184 -10.97 7.10 -7.19
C VAL A 184 -10.45 6.46 -5.90
N GLN A 185 -9.56 5.48 -6.02
CA GLN A 185 -9.07 4.73 -4.87
C GLN A 185 -7.56 4.52 -4.89
N TRP A 186 -6.96 4.36 -3.72
CA TRP A 186 -5.54 4.06 -3.55
C TRP A 186 -4.60 4.96 -4.38
N SER A 187 -5.01 6.20 -4.65
CA SER A 187 -4.31 7.12 -5.56
C SER A 187 -3.70 8.31 -4.79
N THR A 188 -2.64 8.91 -5.34
CA THR A 188 -2.02 10.10 -4.76
C THR A 188 -2.42 11.37 -5.49
N MET A 189 -2.65 12.43 -4.73
CA MET A 189 -2.84 13.80 -5.17
C MET A 189 -1.83 14.66 -4.42
N THR A 190 -0.59 14.74 -4.90
CA THR A 190 0.52 15.28 -4.11
C THR A 190 1.20 16.46 -4.78
N GLN A 191 1.58 17.47 -4.00
CA GLN A 191 2.45 18.56 -4.44
C GLN A 191 1.99 19.24 -5.75
N GLY A 192 0.73 19.71 -5.78
CA GLY A 192 0.28 20.65 -6.81
C GLY A 192 1.09 21.96 -6.75
N LEU A 193 1.37 22.58 -7.89
CA LEU A 193 2.21 23.78 -7.94
C LEU A 193 1.45 25.01 -7.41
N LEU A 194 2.13 25.88 -6.65
CA LEU A 194 1.51 26.99 -5.90
C LEU A 194 0.75 28.02 -6.75
N SER A 195 0.90 28.02 -8.08
CA SER A 195 0.04 28.78 -8.99
C SER A 195 -1.45 28.40 -8.87
N HIS A 196 -1.72 27.12 -8.65
CA HIS A 196 -3.06 26.54 -8.42
C HIS A 196 -2.88 25.16 -7.74
N SER A 197 -2.43 25.13 -6.49
CA SER A 197 -2.06 23.88 -5.81
C SER A 197 -3.29 23.19 -5.20
N TYR A 198 -4.05 22.45 -6.00
CA TYR A 198 -5.33 21.88 -5.57
C TYR A 198 -5.47 20.36 -5.81
N GLY A 199 -6.16 19.68 -4.89
CA GLY A 199 -6.36 18.24 -4.92
C GLY A 199 -7.44 17.79 -5.92
N SER A 200 -8.71 17.88 -5.53
CA SER A 200 -9.84 17.29 -6.24
C SER A 200 -11.08 18.18 -6.20
N PRO A 201 -11.45 18.85 -7.30
CA PRO A 201 -12.76 19.47 -7.46
C PRO A 201 -13.79 18.42 -7.92
N LEU A 202 -14.88 18.32 -7.17
CA LEU A 202 -15.96 17.36 -7.41
C LEU A 202 -17.26 18.11 -7.73
N ASN A 203 -17.94 17.73 -8.81
CA ASN A 203 -19.15 18.42 -9.26
C ASN A 203 -20.23 17.52 -9.84
N GLY A 204 -21.44 17.56 -9.25
CA GLY A 204 -22.57 16.66 -9.59
C GLY A 204 -22.22 15.18 -9.39
N GLY A 205 -23.14 14.23 -9.52
CA GLY A 205 -22.81 12.80 -9.58
C GLY A 205 -22.67 12.06 -8.26
N THR A 206 -22.58 10.72 -8.35
CA THR A 206 -22.32 9.82 -7.23
C THR A 206 -20.90 9.24 -7.34
N TYR A 207 -20.07 9.50 -6.33
CA TYR A 207 -18.64 9.15 -6.34
C TYR A 207 -18.17 8.41 -5.09
N THR A 208 -17.09 7.65 -5.23
CA THR A 208 -16.30 7.13 -4.11
C THR A 208 -14.87 7.65 -4.22
N TYR A 209 -14.36 8.25 -3.15
CA TYR A 209 -12.95 8.57 -2.97
C TYR A 209 -12.47 7.85 -1.72
N ALA A 210 -11.73 6.75 -1.91
CA ALA A 210 -11.35 5.85 -0.82
C ALA A 210 -9.86 5.57 -0.76
N HIS A 211 -9.26 5.58 0.43
CA HIS A 211 -7.87 5.17 0.64
C HIS A 211 -6.84 5.99 -0.15
N ASN A 212 -7.12 7.27 -0.41
CA ASN A 212 -6.22 8.15 -1.16
C ASN A 212 -5.31 8.96 -0.23
N LEU A 213 -4.17 9.39 -0.77
CA LEU A 213 -3.27 10.35 -0.13
C LEU A 213 -3.37 11.71 -0.82
N TYR A 214 -3.74 12.73 -0.05
CA TYR A 214 -3.56 14.13 -0.40
C TYR A 214 -2.38 14.68 0.40
N ALA A 215 -1.34 15.21 -0.25
CA ALA A 215 -0.22 15.81 0.49
C ALA A 215 0.28 17.07 -0.22
N HIS A 216 0.67 18.10 0.54
CA HIS A 216 1.31 19.30 0.00
C HIS A 216 0.48 20.05 -1.06
N ASN A 217 -0.85 19.91 -1.01
CA ASN A 217 -1.75 20.74 -1.81
C ASN A 217 -2.19 21.93 -0.96
N ARG A 218 -2.24 23.12 -1.54
CA ARG A 218 -2.76 24.29 -0.85
C ARG A 218 -4.24 24.14 -0.46
N SER A 219 -5.10 23.55 -1.29
CA SER A 219 -6.53 23.42 -0.96
C SER A 219 -7.26 22.34 -1.79
N ARG A 220 -8.59 22.31 -1.68
CA ARG A 220 -9.49 21.40 -2.40
C ARG A 220 -9.14 19.93 -2.16
N ASN A 221 -9.02 19.49 -0.91
CA ASN A 221 -8.72 18.08 -0.59
C ASN A 221 -9.90 17.36 0.11
N PRO A 222 -11.11 17.25 -0.50
CA PRO A 222 -11.57 17.72 -1.80
C PRO A 222 -12.29 19.09 -1.72
N ARG A 223 -12.69 19.63 -2.88
CA ARG A 223 -13.69 20.70 -3.00
C ARG A 223 -15.01 20.15 -3.57
N LEU A 224 -16.09 20.32 -2.83
CA LEU A 224 -17.41 19.79 -3.16
C LEU A 224 -18.34 20.83 -3.77
N GLN A 225 -19.05 20.49 -4.85
CA GLN A 225 -20.04 21.38 -5.43
C GLN A 225 -21.20 20.65 -6.13
N GLN A 226 -22.41 21.18 -5.97
CA GLN A 226 -23.56 20.83 -6.83
C GLN A 226 -23.33 21.22 -8.30
N SER A 227 -23.80 20.42 -9.24
CA SER A 227 -23.97 20.82 -10.65
C SER A 227 -25.37 21.38 -10.92
N GLN A 228 -25.62 21.96 -12.08
CA GLN A 228 -26.87 22.71 -12.32
C GLN A 228 -28.16 21.90 -12.06
N ASP A 229 -28.13 20.57 -12.30
CA ASP A 229 -29.30 19.69 -12.17
C ASP A 229 -29.05 18.42 -11.31
N MET A 230 -27.86 18.25 -10.72
CA MET A 230 -27.51 17.03 -9.95
C MET A 230 -26.88 17.38 -8.60
N ILE A 231 -27.53 16.94 -7.51
CA ILE A 231 -26.92 16.93 -6.18
C ILE A 231 -25.81 15.90 -6.18
N MET A 232 -24.66 16.26 -5.63
CA MET A 232 -23.54 15.34 -5.53
C MET A 232 -23.68 14.44 -4.30
N GLU A 233 -23.45 13.14 -4.47
CA GLU A 233 -23.34 12.14 -3.41
C GLU A 233 -21.90 11.59 -3.36
N LEU A 234 -21.29 11.55 -2.19
CA LEU A 234 -19.88 11.16 -2.05
C LEU A 234 -19.67 10.18 -0.89
N ASP A 235 -19.00 9.07 -1.19
CA ASP A 235 -18.35 8.22 -0.18
C ASP A 235 -16.87 8.63 -0.05
N PHE A 236 -16.52 9.43 0.96
CA PHE A 236 -15.16 9.90 1.24
C PHE A 236 -14.60 9.14 2.45
N VAL A 237 -13.89 8.05 2.18
CA VAL A 237 -13.57 7.02 3.18
C VAL A 237 -12.07 6.77 3.29
N ASN A 238 -11.54 6.77 4.52
CA ASN A 238 -10.15 6.37 4.81
C ASN A 238 -9.07 7.09 3.99
N ASN A 239 -9.30 8.36 3.63
CA ASN A 239 -8.28 9.18 2.99
C ASN A 239 -7.36 9.82 4.04
N VAL A 240 -6.09 9.98 3.69
CA VAL A 240 -5.10 10.74 4.46
C VAL A 240 -4.90 12.09 3.79
N ILE A 241 -4.99 13.17 4.56
CA ILE A 241 -4.79 14.54 4.06
C ILE A 241 -3.69 15.18 4.89
N TYR A 242 -2.54 15.44 4.28
CA TYR A 242 -1.35 15.98 4.93
C TYR A 242 -0.97 17.37 4.40
N ASN A 243 -0.52 18.24 5.32
CA ASN A 243 0.03 19.56 5.03
C ASN A 243 -0.79 20.41 4.04
N PRO A 244 -2.12 20.55 4.22
CA PRO A 244 -2.91 21.43 3.39
C PRO A 244 -2.50 22.88 3.66
N GLY A 245 -2.29 23.70 2.63
CA GLY A 245 -1.90 25.11 2.85
C GLY A 245 -2.98 25.98 3.48
N ASP A 246 -4.18 25.97 2.91
CA ASP A 246 -5.30 26.79 3.38
C ASP A 246 -6.33 25.96 4.15
N ARG A 247 -6.74 24.79 3.62
CA ARG A 247 -7.89 24.01 4.12
C ARG A 247 -7.75 22.52 3.81
N PHE A 248 -8.21 21.66 4.72
CA PHE A 248 -8.37 20.22 4.51
C PHE A 248 -9.37 19.98 3.37
N ALA A 249 -10.66 20.14 3.64
CA ALA A 249 -11.69 20.08 2.60
C ALA A 249 -12.64 21.28 2.67
N TYR A 250 -13.35 21.53 1.57
CA TYR A 250 -14.44 22.49 1.60
C TYR A 250 -15.51 22.25 0.56
N GLY A 251 -16.61 22.98 0.64
CA GLY A 251 -17.66 22.90 -0.37
C GLY A 251 -18.53 24.13 -0.47
N GLY A 252 -19.22 24.24 -1.61
CA GLY A 252 -20.25 25.23 -1.88
C GLY A 252 -21.50 24.58 -2.48
N ASN A 253 -22.67 25.12 -2.15
CA ASN A 253 -23.99 24.60 -2.55
C ASN A 253 -24.34 23.24 -1.90
N GLU A 254 -25.33 22.52 -2.45
CA GLU A 254 -25.94 21.32 -1.86
C GLU A 254 -25.24 20.02 -2.27
N TYR A 255 -24.99 19.13 -1.31
CA TYR A 255 -24.38 17.81 -1.52
C TYR A 255 -24.65 16.91 -0.31
N SER A 256 -24.49 15.60 -0.47
CA SER A 256 -24.60 14.59 0.58
C SER A 256 -23.32 13.76 0.67
N VAL A 257 -22.72 13.64 1.85
CA VAL A 257 -21.39 13.04 2.02
C VAL A 257 -21.37 12.03 3.15
N ASN A 258 -20.79 10.85 2.91
CA ASN A 258 -20.22 10.01 3.96
C ASN A 258 -18.75 10.44 4.15
N TRP A 259 -18.43 10.98 5.31
CA TRP A 259 -17.07 11.40 5.69
C TRP A 259 -16.57 10.48 6.81
N VAL A 260 -15.94 9.37 6.44
CA VAL A 260 -15.69 8.27 7.39
C VAL A 260 -14.24 7.81 7.43
N GLY A 261 -13.69 7.70 8.64
CA GLY A 261 -12.38 7.09 8.85
C GLY A 261 -11.20 7.84 8.23
N ASN A 262 -11.37 9.10 7.84
CA ASN A 262 -10.31 9.92 7.26
C ASN A 262 -9.36 10.43 8.35
N TYR A 263 -8.10 10.66 7.98
CA TYR A 263 -7.09 11.21 8.86
C TYR A 263 -6.53 12.52 8.27
N GLY A 264 -6.89 13.65 8.86
CA GLY A 264 -6.29 14.95 8.56
C GLY A 264 -5.06 15.20 9.42
N ILE A 265 -3.92 15.52 8.85
CA ILE A 265 -2.65 15.78 9.54
C ILE A 265 -2.16 17.16 9.11
N ARG A 266 -1.97 18.05 10.08
CA ARG A 266 -1.36 19.36 9.87
C ARG A 266 0.11 19.20 9.50
N GLY A 267 0.59 20.01 8.57
CA GLY A 267 2.01 20.10 8.27
C GLY A 267 2.56 21.51 8.54
N PRO A 268 3.88 21.71 8.35
CA PRO A 268 4.53 22.99 8.63
C PRO A 268 3.98 24.17 7.83
N GLU A 269 3.38 23.91 6.67
CA GLU A 269 2.85 24.94 5.76
C GLU A 269 1.33 25.06 5.86
N THR A 270 0.70 24.35 6.80
CA THR A 270 -0.73 24.50 7.07
C THR A 270 -1.02 25.82 7.78
N GLY A 271 -1.90 26.62 7.19
CA GLY A 271 -2.39 27.86 7.76
C GLY A 271 -3.25 27.68 9.01
N ASP A 272 -3.99 28.73 9.38
CA ASP A 272 -4.74 28.79 10.65
C ASP A 272 -6.02 27.93 10.69
N THR A 273 -6.14 26.90 9.85
CA THR A 273 -7.30 26.02 9.84
C THR A 273 -7.19 24.92 10.91
N ASN A 274 -8.29 24.68 11.61
CA ASN A 274 -8.50 23.55 12.53
C ASN A 274 -9.75 22.73 12.19
N HIS A 275 -10.34 22.99 11.02
CA HIS A 275 -11.54 22.31 10.54
C HIS A 275 -11.18 21.26 9.50
N ALA A 276 -11.70 20.04 9.66
CA ALA A 276 -11.60 18.99 8.65
C ALA A 276 -12.40 19.35 7.39
N PHE A 277 -13.53 20.05 7.55
CA PHE A 277 -14.36 20.51 6.44
C PHE A 277 -14.85 21.95 6.65
N ALA A 278 -14.40 22.86 5.79
CA ALA A 278 -14.86 24.25 5.76
C ALA A 278 -16.05 24.42 4.80
N ARG A 279 -17.07 25.19 5.19
CA ARG A 279 -18.21 25.46 4.31
C ARG A 279 -18.23 26.91 3.86
N ASP A 280 -18.43 27.12 2.56
CA ASP A 280 -18.37 28.45 1.93
C ASP A 280 -19.74 29.10 1.63
N THR A 281 -20.87 28.40 1.86
CA THR A 281 -22.23 28.89 1.51
C THR A 281 -23.32 28.53 2.52
N ASP A 282 -24.47 29.19 2.45
CA ASP A 282 -25.64 29.07 3.36
C ASP A 282 -26.73 28.06 2.93
N THR A 283 -26.58 27.29 1.85
CA THR A 283 -27.54 26.23 1.45
C THR A 283 -27.60 25.14 2.54
N GLU A 284 -28.30 24.00 2.48
CA GLU A 284 -28.14 22.93 3.51
C GLU A 284 -27.56 21.68 2.85
N SER A 285 -26.47 21.14 3.40
CA SER A 285 -25.80 19.92 2.89
C SER A 285 -25.89 18.83 3.96
N SER A 286 -25.92 17.56 3.56
CA SER A 286 -26.07 16.43 4.47
C SER A 286 -24.76 15.68 4.68
N PHE A 287 -24.47 15.30 5.92
CA PHE A 287 -23.25 14.58 6.26
C PHE A 287 -23.54 13.40 7.18
N TYR A 288 -22.99 12.24 6.84
CA TYR A 288 -22.72 11.18 7.81
C TYR A 288 -21.23 11.24 8.18
N VAL A 289 -20.91 11.29 9.47
CA VAL A 289 -19.54 11.48 9.97
C VAL A 289 -19.25 10.42 11.02
N GLU A 290 -18.18 9.64 10.83
CA GLU A 290 -17.79 8.59 11.77
C GLU A 290 -16.28 8.31 11.72
N GLY A 291 -15.65 7.96 12.85
CA GLY A 291 -14.32 7.35 12.88
C GLY A 291 -13.14 8.19 12.38
N ASN A 292 -13.32 9.48 12.11
CA ASN A 292 -12.24 10.36 11.62
C ASN A 292 -11.30 10.78 12.75
N LEU A 293 -10.03 11.01 12.40
CA LEU A 293 -9.04 11.64 13.27
C LEU A 293 -8.48 12.90 12.61
N MET A 294 -8.04 13.82 13.45
CA MET A 294 -7.34 15.02 13.02
C MET A 294 -6.19 15.29 13.98
N ASP A 295 -4.98 15.32 13.42
CA ASP A 295 -3.77 15.77 14.07
C ASP A 295 -3.53 17.22 13.67
N ASN A 296 -3.79 18.15 14.60
CA ASN A 296 -3.72 19.58 14.30
C ASN A 296 -2.61 20.29 15.08
N ASN A 297 -1.61 19.55 15.52
CA ASN A 297 -0.37 20.08 16.05
C ASN A 297 0.79 19.73 15.08
N THR A 298 2.02 20.08 15.45
CA THR A 298 3.23 19.74 14.70
C THR A 298 4.30 19.28 15.69
N ASP A 299 3.93 18.37 16.60
CA ASP A 299 4.81 17.88 17.66
C ASP A 299 5.72 16.72 17.20
N GLY A 300 5.58 16.28 15.95
CA GLY A 300 6.34 15.18 15.36
C GLY A 300 5.77 13.80 15.66
N LEU A 301 4.62 13.71 16.34
CA LEU A 301 3.90 12.47 16.61
C LEU A 301 2.65 12.39 15.74
N ILE A 302 2.25 11.16 15.39
CA ILE A 302 0.99 10.89 14.70
C ILE A 302 0.00 10.41 15.76
N ASN A 303 -0.62 11.36 16.46
CA ASN A 303 -1.45 11.11 17.66
C ASN A 303 -2.80 11.84 17.65
N GLY A 304 -3.21 12.32 16.48
CA GLY A 304 -4.47 13.02 16.24
C GLY A 304 -5.71 12.50 16.96
N VAL A 305 -6.63 13.42 17.24
CA VAL A 305 -7.80 13.22 18.08
C VAL A 305 -9.08 13.14 17.26
N VAL A 306 -10.15 12.60 17.84
CA VAL A 306 -11.48 12.66 17.22
C VAL A 306 -11.94 14.13 17.20
N PRO A 307 -12.22 14.73 16.03
CA PRO A 307 -12.65 16.10 15.96
C PRO A 307 -14.04 16.28 16.60
N VAL A 308 -14.22 17.35 17.37
CA VAL A 308 -15.57 17.73 17.82
C VAL A 308 -16.40 18.13 16.59
N LEU A 309 -17.74 18.01 16.66
CA LEU A 309 -18.57 18.34 15.50
C LEU A 309 -18.45 19.82 15.07
N GLU A 310 -18.49 20.76 16.02
CA GLU A 310 -18.33 22.19 15.77
C GLU A 310 -17.40 22.85 16.80
N GLY A 311 -16.44 23.67 16.34
CA GLY A 311 -15.63 24.43 17.29
C GLY A 311 -14.39 25.17 16.77
N ASP A 312 -14.50 26.48 16.56
CA ASP A 312 -13.40 27.35 16.12
C ASP A 312 -12.23 27.41 17.12
N SER A 313 -12.48 27.16 18.42
CA SER A 313 -11.47 27.23 19.49
C SER A 313 -10.94 25.86 19.93
N HIS A 314 -11.35 24.77 19.29
CA HIS A 314 -10.87 23.43 19.61
C HIS A 314 -9.61 23.11 18.82
N GLU A 315 -8.81 22.17 19.33
CA GLU A 315 -7.65 21.65 18.62
C GLU A 315 -8.05 21.09 17.26
N ALA A 316 -9.12 20.30 17.21
CA ALA A 316 -9.67 19.75 15.98
C ALA A 316 -11.20 19.80 15.98
N ALA A 317 -11.79 20.22 14.86
CA ALA A 317 -13.23 20.23 14.66
C ALA A 317 -13.59 19.74 13.25
N MET A 318 -14.76 19.13 13.10
CA MET A 318 -15.28 18.72 11.80
C MET A 318 -15.73 19.95 11.01
N PHE A 319 -16.53 20.82 11.64
CA PHE A 319 -17.07 22.03 11.06
C PHE A 319 -16.76 23.28 11.90
N ARG A 320 -16.84 24.43 11.23
CA ARG A 320 -16.82 25.75 11.87
C ARG A 320 -18.11 26.00 12.66
N VAL A 321 -18.02 26.75 13.77
CA VAL A 321 -19.19 27.18 14.56
C VAL A 321 -20.21 27.93 13.70
N GLY A 322 -21.46 27.47 13.74
CA GLY A 322 -22.56 28.07 12.98
C GLY A 322 -22.60 27.70 11.50
N ALA A 323 -21.81 26.70 11.06
CA ALA A 323 -22.00 26.09 9.76
C ALA A 323 -23.42 25.49 9.66
N SER A 324 -24.07 25.62 8.50
CA SER A 324 -25.39 25.02 8.25
C SER A 324 -25.21 23.63 7.61
N TYR A 325 -25.67 22.59 8.28
CA TYR A 325 -25.60 21.21 7.79
C TYR A 325 -26.65 20.34 8.47
N THR A 326 -27.04 19.24 7.81
CA THR A 326 -27.84 18.18 8.41
C THR A 326 -26.94 16.97 8.69
N LEU A 327 -26.91 16.49 9.94
CA LEU A 327 -26.28 15.21 10.26
C LEU A 327 -27.24 14.06 9.99
N LEU A 328 -26.75 13.08 9.25
CA LEU A 328 -27.42 11.84 8.96
C LEU A 328 -27.15 10.83 10.09
N GLY A 329 -28.16 10.02 10.44
CA GLY A 329 -28.03 8.96 11.44
C GLY A 329 -27.38 7.67 10.91
N SER A 330 -27.20 7.56 9.60
CA SER A 330 -26.59 6.42 8.91
C SER A 330 -25.95 6.89 7.60
N ARG A 331 -25.04 6.08 7.05
CA ARG A 331 -24.48 6.31 5.71
C ARG A 331 -25.56 6.48 4.65
N ILE A 332 -25.24 7.29 3.65
CA ILE A 332 -25.96 7.38 2.38
C ILE A 332 -25.85 6.01 1.69
N PRO A 333 -26.95 5.43 1.20
CA PRO A 333 -26.99 4.06 0.68
C PRO A 333 -26.44 3.96 -0.76
N ILE A 334 -25.17 4.31 -0.94
CA ILE A 334 -24.40 4.10 -2.18
C ILE A 334 -23.45 2.91 -1.98
N PRO A 335 -23.00 2.20 -3.04
CA PRO A 335 -22.06 1.10 -2.89
C PRO A 335 -20.83 1.54 -2.08
N GLU A 336 -20.64 0.92 -0.91
CA GLU A 336 -19.68 1.37 0.09
C GLU A 336 -18.24 0.92 -0.24
N ALA A 337 -17.28 1.78 0.10
CA ALA A 337 -15.89 1.39 0.32
C ALA A 337 -15.71 0.67 1.67
N SER A 338 -14.70 -0.20 1.76
CA SER A 338 -14.29 -0.84 3.01
C SER A 338 -13.78 0.20 4.00
N VAL A 339 -13.97 -0.06 5.30
CA VAL A 339 -13.70 0.92 6.35
C VAL A 339 -12.81 0.31 7.41
N THR A 340 -11.69 0.98 7.67
CA THR A 340 -10.79 0.74 8.80
C THR A 340 -10.78 1.96 9.73
N THR A 341 -10.14 1.84 10.90
CA THR A 341 -9.93 3.01 11.77
C THR A 341 -9.03 4.02 11.05
N ALA A 342 -9.13 5.32 11.37
CA ALA A 342 -8.27 6.32 10.74
C ALA A 342 -6.76 6.04 10.94
N GLN A 343 -6.35 5.46 12.08
CA GLN A 343 -4.97 5.02 12.27
C GLN A 343 -4.57 3.90 11.30
N GLN A 344 -5.43 2.89 11.12
CA GLN A 344 -5.16 1.80 10.19
C GLN A 344 -5.21 2.28 8.73
N ALA A 345 -6.10 3.23 8.42
CA ALA A 345 -6.11 3.91 7.12
C ALA A 345 -4.78 4.63 6.86
N TYR A 346 -4.21 5.32 7.84
CA TYR A 346 -2.89 5.94 7.71
C TYR A 346 -1.82 4.92 7.33
N VAL A 347 -1.74 3.80 8.06
CA VAL A 347 -0.77 2.73 7.78
C VAL A 347 -0.97 2.18 6.37
N GLN A 348 -2.20 1.84 6.02
CA GLN A 348 -2.54 1.23 4.73
C GLN A 348 -2.29 2.17 3.55
N VAL A 349 -2.75 3.42 3.64
CA VAL A 349 -2.58 4.41 2.57
C VAL A 349 -1.09 4.65 2.32
N LEU A 350 -0.31 4.98 3.33
CA LEU A 350 1.12 5.28 3.10
C LEU A 350 1.89 4.06 2.57
N SER A 351 1.50 2.85 2.96
CA SER A 351 2.13 1.62 2.48
C SER A 351 1.81 1.29 1.01
N ARG A 352 0.65 1.71 0.48
CA ARG A 352 0.08 1.12 -0.76
C ARG A 352 -0.30 2.11 -1.85
N VAL A 353 -0.49 3.38 -1.51
CA VAL A 353 -1.04 4.39 -2.42
C VAL A 353 -0.16 4.69 -3.65
N GLY A 354 -0.80 5.07 -4.75
CA GLY A 354 -0.16 5.54 -5.97
C GLY A 354 0.32 4.39 -6.86
N ALA A 355 1.20 4.68 -7.81
CA ALA A 355 1.79 3.67 -8.68
C ALA A 355 2.81 2.79 -7.89
N THR A 356 2.31 2.03 -6.91
CA THR A 356 3.11 1.34 -5.88
C THR A 356 3.83 0.08 -6.36
N ASN A 357 3.58 -0.38 -7.60
CA ASN A 357 4.39 -1.46 -8.21
C ASN A 357 5.88 -1.11 -8.22
N PHE A 358 6.18 0.18 -8.33
CA PHE A 358 7.51 0.76 -8.21
C PHE A 358 7.33 2.20 -7.77
N ARG A 359 7.83 2.62 -6.61
CA ARG A 359 7.77 4.04 -6.20
C ARG A 359 9.03 4.76 -6.62
N ASP A 360 8.91 5.71 -7.54
CA ASP A 360 10.05 6.55 -7.89
C ASP A 360 10.44 7.49 -6.74
N ALA A 361 11.63 8.09 -6.86
CA ALA A 361 12.21 8.91 -5.81
C ALA A 361 11.26 10.01 -5.31
N HIS A 362 10.49 10.63 -6.20
CA HIS A 362 9.53 11.66 -5.80
C HIS A 362 8.37 11.10 -5.00
N ASP A 363 7.78 9.97 -5.42
CA ASP A 363 6.70 9.33 -4.67
C ASP A 363 7.19 8.84 -3.29
N ARG A 364 8.44 8.38 -3.18
CA ARG A 364 9.07 8.04 -1.88
C ARG A 364 9.23 9.25 -0.98
N ASP A 365 9.72 10.37 -1.52
CA ASP A 365 9.85 11.63 -0.77
C ASP A 365 8.51 12.09 -0.20
N MET A 366 7.42 12.03 -0.97
CA MET A 366 6.09 12.43 -0.48
C MET A 366 5.60 11.58 0.69
N ILE A 367 5.91 10.28 0.70
CA ILE A 367 5.58 9.41 1.84
C ILE A 367 6.47 9.74 3.04
N ARG A 368 7.78 9.93 2.79
CA ARG A 368 8.73 10.33 3.84
C ARG A 368 8.35 11.67 4.47
N ASP A 369 7.89 12.63 3.68
CA ASP A 369 7.45 13.95 4.14
C ASP A 369 6.25 13.85 5.09
N VAL A 370 5.29 12.95 4.79
CA VAL A 370 4.14 12.70 5.67
C VAL A 370 4.59 12.05 6.99
N ILE A 371 5.48 11.05 6.93
CA ILE A 371 5.99 10.34 8.11
C ILE A 371 6.79 11.29 9.01
N ASN A 372 7.66 12.10 8.40
CA ASN A 372 8.56 13.01 9.10
C ASN A 372 7.93 14.37 9.40
N GLN A 373 6.67 14.59 9.00
CA GLN A 373 5.95 15.85 9.08
C GLN A 373 6.72 17.06 8.50
N GLN A 374 7.29 16.90 7.29
CA GLN A 374 8.11 17.91 6.60
C GLN A 374 7.30 18.87 5.72
N PRO A 375 7.82 20.07 5.40
CA PRO A 375 7.22 20.92 4.37
C PRO A 375 7.46 20.33 2.97
N GLY A 376 6.75 20.85 1.97
CA GLY A 376 6.87 20.37 0.60
C GLY A 376 6.05 21.14 -0.44
N HIS A 377 5.53 22.33 -0.15
CA HIS A 377 4.91 23.16 -1.20
C HIS A 377 5.98 23.73 -2.13
N ILE A 378 5.72 23.69 -3.43
CA ILE A 378 6.63 24.23 -4.46
C ILE A 378 5.87 25.09 -5.46
N SER A 379 6.54 26.09 -6.02
CA SER A 379 6.02 26.93 -7.10
C SER A 379 6.33 26.40 -8.49
N SER A 380 7.38 25.60 -8.64
CA SER A 380 7.83 24.99 -9.91
C SER A 380 8.39 23.59 -9.68
N GLU A 381 8.16 22.65 -10.60
CA GLU A 381 8.77 21.31 -10.54
C GLU A 381 10.30 21.35 -10.52
N SER A 382 10.90 22.41 -11.06
CA SER A 382 12.36 22.62 -11.04
C SER A 382 12.92 22.80 -9.63
N GLU A 383 12.06 23.08 -8.64
CA GLU A 383 12.47 23.17 -7.24
C GLU A 383 12.81 21.81 -6.64
N TRP A 384 12.18 20.73 -7.12
CA TRP A 384 12.56 19.37 -6.78
C TRP A 384 13.75 18.90 -7.62
N GLY A 385 13.79 19.30 -8.90
CA GLY A 385 14.91 19.02 -9.81
C GLY A 385 14.44 18.62 -11.20
N SER A 386 14.88 17.47 -11.69
CA SER A 386 14.40 16.87 -12.94
C SER A 386 13.28 15.86 -12.66
N LEU A 387 12.59 15.39 -13.70
CA LEU A 387 11.73 14.20 -13.55
C LEU A 387 12.53 13.01 -12.99
N PRO A 388 11.94 12.18 -12.10
CA PRO A 388 12.59 10.96 -11.64
C PRO A 388 12.97 10.05 -12.81
N SER A 389 14.16 9.47 -12.75
CA SER A 389 14.57 8.41 -13.67
C SER A 389 13.82 7.13 -13.32
N LEU A 390 13.26 6.44 -14.32
CA LEU A 390 12.61 5.15 -14.14
C LEU A 390 13.53 4.04 -14.68
N PRO A 391 13.82 2.98 -13.89
CA PRO A 391 14.54 1.83 -14.38
C PRO A 391 13.85 1.24 -15.60
N THR A 392 14.64 0.96 -16.64
CA THR A 392 14.14 0.22 -17.80
C THR A 392 14.01 -1.25 -17.44
N GLY A 393 12.88 -1.87 -17.78
CA GLY A 393 12.73 -3.33 -17.70
C GLY A 393 12.75 -4.00 -19.07
N THR A 394 12.93 -5.32 -19.08
CA THR A 394 12.74 -6.16 -20.26
C THR A 394 11.39 -6.85 -20.15
N PRO A 395 10.47 -6.69 -21.12
CA PRO A 395 9.21 -7.40 -21.10
C PRO A 395 9.45 -8.90 -21.27
N ALA A 396 8.65 -9.72 -20.57
CA ALA A 396 8.67 -11.16 -20.75
C ALA A 396 8.18 -11.54 -22.16
N ALA A 397 8.61 -12.71 -22.65
CA ALA A 397 8.18 -13.22 -23.95
C ALA A 397 6.67 -13.51 -23.93
N ASP A 398 5.97 -13.06 -24.96
CA ASP A 398 4.53 -13.25 -25.20
C ASP A 398 4.38 -13.54 -26.70
N SER A 399 4.36 -14.84 -27.04
CA SER A 399 4.50 -15.31 -28.42
C SER A 399 3.22 -15.12 -29.25
N ASN A 400 2.05 -15.11 -28.60
CA ASN A 400 0.75 -14.98 -29.25
C ASN A 400 0.19 -13.54 -29.21
N ASN A 401 0.85 -12.62 -28.51
CA ASN A 401 0.49 -11.20 -28.32
C ASN A 401 -0.85 -10.99 -27.62
N ASP A 402 -1.18 -11.85 -26.65
CA ASP A 402 -2.39 -11.71 -25.84
C ASP A 402 -2.17 -10.96 -24.52
N GLY A 403 -0.96 -10.44 -24.29
CA GLY A 403 -0.60 -9.67 -23.09
C GLY A 403 -0.26 -10.53 -21.88
N VAL A 404 -0.25 -11.85 -22.00
CA VAL A 404 0.17 -12.79 -20.95
C VAL A 404 1.53 -13.38 -21.32
N PRO A 405 2.53 -13.32 -20.43
CA PRO A 405 3.82 -13.96 -20.66
C PRO A 405 3.69 -15.47 -20.86
N ASP A 406 4.45 -16.02 -21.81
CA ASP A 406 4.49 -17.44 -22.13
C ASP A 406 4.79 -18.29 -20.88
N THR A 407 5.67 -17.81 -20.01
CA THR A 407 6.03 -18.49 -18.75
C THR A 407 4.85 -18.59 -17.78
N TRP A 408 4.10 -17.50 -17.60
CA TRP A 408 2.91 -17.48 -16.76
C TRP A 408 1.78 -18.33 -17.37
N ALA A 409 1.58 -18.23 -18.69
CA ALA A 409 0.58 -19.00 -19.42
C ALA A 409 0.83 -20.52 -19.28
N LEU A 410 2.08 -20.97 -19.42
CA LEU A 410 2.46 -22.37 -19.23
C LEU A 410 2.26 -22.83 -17.77
N ALA A 411 2.61 -21.99 -16.79
CA ALA A 411 2.49 -22.34 -15.38
C ALA A 411 1.02 -22.42 -14.90
N THR A 412 0.20 -21.47 -15.31
CA THR A 412 -1.18 -21.30 -14.79
C THR A 412 -2.24 -21.96 -15.67
N TYR A 413 -2.07 -21.92 -16.99
CA TYR A 413 -3.05 -22.47 -17.95
C TYR A 413 -2.58 -23.80 -18.59
N GLY A 414 -1.27 -23.96 -18.79
CA GLY A 414 -0.67 -25.16 -19.40
C GLY A 414 -0.41 -25.05 -20.91
N ASP A 415 -0.66 -23.90 -21.52
CA ASP A 415 -0.41 -23.61 -22.94
C ASP A 415 -0.18 -22.10 -23.15
N ALA A 416 0.80 -21.75 -23.96
CA ALA A 416 1.11 -20.35 -24.33
C ALA A 416 0.59 -19.95 -25.73
N SER A 417 -0.03 -20.86 -26.47
CA SER A 417 -0.54 -20.58 -27.81
C SER A 417 -2.01 -20.13 -27.85
N THR A 418 -2.80 -20.53 -26.85
CA THR A 418 -4.21 -20.14 -26.70
C THR A 418 -4.34 -18.69 -26.24
N PRO A 419 -5.16 -17.84 -26.91
CA PRO A 419 -5.40 -16.47 -26.45
C PRO A 419 -6.10 -16.42 -25.08
N LEU A 420 -5.43 -15.83 -24.09
CA LEU A 420 -5.86 -15.78 -22.69
C LEU A 420 -6.61 -14.49 -22.31
N ASN A 421 -6.63 -13.49 -23.19
CA ASN A 421 -7.43 -12.27 -23.06
C ASN A 421 -8.95 -12.49 -23.25
N THR A 422 -9.34 -13.63 -23.84
CA THR A 422 -10.76 -14.02 -24.05
C THR A 422 -11.11 -15.38 -23.44
N THR A 423 -10.14 -16.03 -22.80
CA THR A 423 -10.34 -17.30 -22.10
C THR A 423 -10.57 -17.01 -20.62
N TYR A 424 -11.69 -17.49 -20.09
CA TYR A 424 -12.11 -17.22 -18.71
C TYR A 424 -11.65 -18.32 -17.75
N ALA A 425 -11.12 -17.90 -16.61
CA ALA A 425 -10.81 -18.76 -15.48
C ALA A 425 -12.07 -19.05 -14.64
N THR A 426 -11.96 -19.96 -13.66
CA THR A 426 -13.06 -20.32 -12.76
C THR A 426 -13.51 -19.18 -11.84
N SER A 427 -12.64 -18.18 -11.63
CA SER A 427 -12.96 -16.95 -10.90
C SER A 427 -13.99 -16.07 -11.61
N GLY A 428 -14.15 -16.23 -12.93
CA GLY A 428 -14.94 -15.36 -13.79
C GLY A 428 -14.15 -14.23 -14.45
N TYR A 429 -12.88 -14.04 -14.09
CA TYR A 429 -11.96 -13.17 -14.83
C TYR A 429 -11.37 -13.90 -16.04
N THR A 430 -10.87 -13.15 -17.02
CA THR A 430 -9.99 -13.72 -18.06
C THR A 430 -8.63 -14.10 -17.49
N TYR A 431 -7.91 -15.03 -18.12
CA TYR A 431 -6.55 -15.35 -17.69
C TYR A 431 -5.58 -14.17 -17.84
N LEU A 432 -5.83 -13.25 -18.78
CA LEU A 432 -5.12 -11.96 -18.82
C LEU A 432 -5.34 -11.13 -17.56
N GLU A 433 -6.57 -11.04 -17.08
CA GLU A 433 -6.87 -10.31 -15.84
C GLU A 433 -6.24 -11.00 -14.62
N GLU A 434 -6.31 -12.33 -14.53
CA GLU A 434 -5.62 -13.09 -13.46
C GLU A 434 -4.10 -12.81 -13.45
N TYR A 435 -3.47 -12.76 -14.64
CA TYR A 435 -2.08 -12.36 -14.76
C TYR A 435 -1.86 -10.93 -14.24
N ILE A 436 -2.64 -9.96 -14.74
CA ILE A 436 -2.52 -8.55 -14.34
C ILE A 436 -2.70 -8.38 -12.82
N HIS A 437 -3.67 -9.06 -12.20
CA HIS A 437 -3.91 -9.00 -10.77
C HIS A 437 -2.78 -9.64 -9.95
N SER A 438 -2.09 -10.64 -10.51
CA SER A 438 -0.95 -11.29 -9.85
C SER A 438 0.31 -10.41 -9.80
N LEU A 439 0.39 -9.35 -10.60
CA LEU A 439 1.54 -8.45 -10.64
C LEU A 439 1.62 -7.51 -9.44
N THR A 440 0.52 -7.32 -8.70
CA THR A 440 0.45 -6.34 -7.62
C THR A 440 -0.07 -6.96 -6.32
N PRO A 441 0.61 -8.00 -5.78
CA PRO A 441 0.13 -8.73 -4.60
C PRO A 441 0.02 -7.84 -3.34
N ASN A 442 0.78 -6.75 -3.29
CA ASN A 442 0.86 -5.86 -2.13
C ASN A 442 -0.05 -4.62 -2.24
N ALA A 443 -0.72 -4.43 -3.39
CA ALA A 443 -1.56 -3.26 -3.64
C ALA A 443 -2.91 -3.31 -2.89
N TYR A 444 -3.35 -4.51 -2.47
CA TYR A 444 -4.67 -4.71 -1.86
C TYR A 444 -4.58 -5.34 -0.48
N MET A 445 -5.62 -5.12 0.33
CA MET A 445 -5.67 -5.50 1.74
C MET A 445 -5.21 -6.93 1.99
N PRO A 446 -4.33 -7.17 2.98
CA PRO A 446 -3.79 -8.49 3.23
C PRO A 446 -4.92 -9.36 3.82
N THR A 447 -4.84 -10.66 3.57
CA THR A 447 -5.78 -11.62 4.17
C THR A 447 -5.01 -12.57 5.08
N ASN A 448 -5.63 -12.99 6.18
CA ASN A 448 -5.04 -13.94 7.14
C ASN A 448 -3.80 -13.39 7.87
N THR A 449 -3.85 -12.15 8.37
CA THR A 449 -2.79 -11.65 9.25
C THR A 449 -2.78 -12.39 10.58
N GLN A 450 -1.58 -12.59 11.11
CA GLN A 450 -1.33 -13.21 12.39
C GLN A 450 -0.16 -12.53 13.08
N SER A 451 -0.17 -12.58 14.41
CA SER A 451 0.98 -12.13 15.20
C SER A 451 2.18 -13.05 14.97
N HIS A 452 3.33 -12.44 14.72
CA HIS A 452 4.62 -13.09 14.51
C HIS A 452 5.72 -12.27 15.20
N THR A 453 6.78 -12.95 15.64
CA THR A 453 7.89 -12.33 16.37
C THR A 453 9.17 -12.56 15.59
N VAL A 454 9.80 -11.47 15.17
CA VAL A 454 11.12 -11.44 14.55
C VAL A 454 12.12 -11.02 15.62
N LEU A 455 13.18 -11.79 15.80
CA LEU A 455 14.29 -11.43 16.68
C LEU A 455 15.36 -10.68 15.88
N THR A 456 16.20 -9.90 16.54
CA THR A 456 17.44 -9.44 15.91
C THR A 456 18.29 -10.66 15.54
N GLY A 457 18.80 -10.70 14.31
CA GLY A 457 19.52 -11.88 13.82
C GLY A 457 19.93 -11.81 12.36
N TYR A 458 21.11 -11.22 12.11
CA TYR A 458 21.88 -11.43 10.89
C TYR A 458 23.37 -11.50 11.25
N GLY A 459 24.05 -12.59 10.90
CA GLY A 459 25.49 -12.77 11.18
C GLY A 459 25.87 -12.76 12.66
N LEU A 460 27.13 -12.41 12.94
CA LEU A 460 27.66 -12.20 14.30
C LEU A 460 27.35 -10.78 14.82
N GLY A 461 26.33 -10.09 14.29
CA GLY A 461 26.01 -8.79 14.82
C GLY A 461 24.71 -8.10 14.41
N GLY A 462 23.58 -8.65 14.85
CA GLY A 462 22.25 -8.13 14.55
C GLY A 462 21.84 -6.90 15.39
N ASP A 463 22.61 -6.55 16.41
CA ASP A 463 22.30 -5.45 17.32
C ASP A 463 23.54 -4.86 17.97
N ALA A 464 23.77 -3.56 17.73
CA ALA A 464 24.98 -2.88 18.15
C ALA A 464 24.70 -1.63 18.98
N GLN A 465 25.68 -1.23 19.79
CA GLN A 465 25.75 0.10 20.39
C GLN A 465 26.81 0.94 19.68
N VAL A 466 26.50 2.21 19.45
CA VAL A 466 27.33 3.10 18.62
C VAL A 466 27.61 4.37 19.38
N ASN A 467 28.87 4.79 19.44
CA ASN A 467 29.23 6.05 20.08
C ASN A 467 29.20 7.24 19.12
N GLU A 468 28.49 8.28 19.52
CA GLU A 468 28.59 9.63 18.99
C GLU A 468 29.74 10.38 19.69
N ASN A 469 30.92 10.42 19.06
CA ASN A 469 32.09 11.09 19.63
C ASN A 469 32.15 12.59 19.25
N GLY A 470 31.16 13.41 19.63
CA GLY A 470 31.22 14.88 19.65
C GLY A 470 31.98 15.59 18.49
N GLY A 471 31.91 15.07 17.27
CA GLY A 471 32.77 15.41 16.12
C GLY A 471 32.38 14.62 14.87
N THR A 472 33.05 14.85 13.73
CA THR A 472 32.69 14.32 12.39
C THR A 472 32.88 12.80 12.21
N SER A 473 33.04 12.02 13.27
CA SER A 473 33.24 10.57 13.18
C SER A 473 32.68 9.87 14.41
N ALA A 474 31.63 9.09 14.22
CA ALA A 474 31.23 8.06 15.16
C ALA A 474 32.18 6.87 14.99
N THR A 475 32.72 6.36 16.10
CA THR A 475 33.56 5.16 16.12
C THR A 475 32.84 4.12 16.95
N SER A 476 32.67 2.89 16.46
CA SER A 476 32.25 1.77 17.31
C SER A 476 33.22 1.69 18.50
N SER A 477 32.73 1.84 19.73
CA SER A 477 33.52 1.46 20.90
C SER A 477 32.89 0.23 21.51
N GLY A 478 33.62 -0.87 21.40
CA GLY A 478 33.18 -2.14 21.92
C GLY A 478 32.93 -3.08 20.77
N ASP A 479 33.93 -3.90 20.48
CA ASP A 479 33.78 -5.26 20.03
C ASP A 479 32.40 -5.79 20.47
N GLY A 480 31.48 -6.04 19.53
CA GLY A 480 30.10 -6.54 19.75
C GLY A 480 30.00 -7.86 20.52
N THR A 481 31.10 -8.36 21.08
CA THR A 481 31.07 -9.34 22.17
C THR A 481 30.61 -8.68 23.47
N GLY A 482 29.31 -8.51 23.64
CA GLY A 482 28.70 -8.00 24.87
C GLY A 482 27.33 -8.64 25.09
N SER A 483 26.97 -8.91 26.33
CA SER A 483 25.64 -9.44 26.66
C SER A 483 24.53 -8.38 26.69
N THR A 484 24.84 -7.13 26.35
CA THR A 484 24.00 -5.96 26.60
C THR A 484 24.19 -4.83 25.60
N LEU A 485 23.11 -4.11 25.31
CA LEU A 485 23.04 -2.87 24.53
C LEU A 485 22.89 -1.68 25.50
N ASN A 486 23.87 -0.76 25.54
CA ASN A 486 23.78 0.43 26.38
C ASN A 486 23.39 1.66 25.56
N ALA A 487 22.55 2.50 26.15
CA ALA A 487 22.27 3.85 25.68
C ALA A 487 22.82 4.87 26.69
N LEU A 488 24.08 5.25 26.51
CA LEU A 488 24.70 6.37 27.23
C LEU A 488 24.13 7.70 26.74
N TRP A 489 23.75 8.57 27.69
CA TRP A 489 23.36 9.95 27.40
C TRP A 489 24.04 10.92 28.37
N ASP A 490 25.00 11.71 27.89
CA ASP A 490 25.72 12.70 28.70
C ASP A 490 25.17 14.14 28.57
N GLY A 491 23.96 14.25 27.99
CA GLY A 491 23.19 15.48 27.87
C GLY A 491 23.32 16.14 26.49
N ALA A 492 22.46 17.12 26.20
CA ALA A 492 22.39 17.79 24.89
C ALA A 492 23.62 18.66 24.52
N SER A 493 24.61 18.75 25.41
CA SER A 493 25.91 19.38 25.16
C SER A 493 27.06 18.47 25.57
N GLY A 494 26.74 17.20 25.77
CA GLY A 494 27.68 16.18 26.14
C GLY A 494 28.60 15.84 24.98
N THR A 495 29.67 15.11 25.30
CA THR A 495 30.72 14.75 24.34
C THR A 495 30.66 13.28 23.92
N LYS A 496 29.74 12.51 24.51
CA LYS A 496 29.64 11.05 24.37
C LYS A 496 28.19 10.59 24.59
N ASN A 497 27.44 10.48 23.50
CA ASN A 497 26.16 9.78 23.51
C ASN A 497 26.29 8.44 22.78
N GLN A 498 25.39 7.51 23.07
CA GLN A 498 25.28 6.24 22.35
C GLN A 498 23.90 6.07 21.74
N ALA A 499 23.87 5.51 20.53
CA ALA A 499 22.67 5.01 19.88
C ALA A 499 22.69 3.48 19.86
N ILE A 500 21.49 2.88 19.91
CA ILE A 500 21.30 1.44 19.69
C ILE A 500 20.86 1.24 18.25
N VAL A 501 21.47 0.28 17.56
CA VAL A 501 21.11 -0.11 16.19
C VAL A 501 20.61 -1.54 16.23
N LEU A 502 19.45 -1.80 15.63
CA LEU A 502 18.79 -3.11 15.61
C LEU A 502 18.46 -3.50 14.18
N LYS A 503 18.81 -4.73 13.79
CA LYS A 503 18.54 -5.25 12.44
C LYS A 503 17.63 -6.46 12.48
N PHE A 504 16.58 -6.42 11.68
CA PHE A 504 15.55 -7.47 11.58
C PHE A 504 15.46 -8.01 10.16
N ASP A 505 15.23 -9.31 10.03
CA ASP A 505 14.96 -9.98 8.75
C ASP A 505 13.45 -10.28 8.64
N LEU A 506 12.79 -9.62 7.69
CA LEU A 506 11.36 -9.77 7.40
C LEU A 506 11.08 -10.73 6.24
N SER A 507 12.03 -11.55 5.81
CA SER A 507 11.85 -12.49 4.69
C SER A 507 10.68 -13.48 4.87
N GLU A 508 10.29 -13.77 6.11
CA GLU A 508 9.10 -14.59 6.42
C GLU A 508 7.76 -13.82 6.34
N ILE A 509 7.80 -12.50 6.17
CA ILE A 509 6.61 -11.64 6.12
C ILE A 509 6.29 -11.29 4.67
N VAL A 510 5.02 -11.41 4.27
CA VAL A 510 4.58 -10.92 2.95
C VAL A 510 4.76 -9.39 2.91
N PRO A 511 5.53 -8.86 1.94
CA PRO A 511 5.65 -7.44 1.68
C PRO A 511 4.35 -6.64 1.79
N GLY A 512 4.39 -5.49 2.45
CA GLY A 512 3.24 -4.59 2.57
C GLY A 512 2.09 -5.11 3.45
N SER A 513 2.20 -6.30 4.06
CA SER A 513 1.11 -6.92 4.84
C SER A 513 1.08 -6.59 6.33
N VAL A 514 2.03 -5.81 6.84
CA VAL A 514 2.12 -5.43 8.25
C VAL A 514 0.99 -4.44 8.59
N ASN A 515 0.08 -4.84 9.47
CA ASN A 515 -0.99 -3.98 9.98
C ASN A 515 -0.56 -3.20 11.22
N GLU A 516 0.15 -3.89 12.13
CA GLU A 516 0.60 -3.37 13.41
C GLU A 516 2.00 -3.92 13.70
N ALA A 517 2.83 -3.13 14.38
CA ALA A 517 4.16 -3.52 14.77
C ALA A 517 4.52 -2.91 16.13
N VAL A 518 5.22 -3.69 16.94
CA VAL A 518 5.71 -3.29 18.26
C VAL A 518 7.17 -3.71 18.38
N LEU A 519 8.04 -2.76 18.70
CA LEU A 519 9.41 -3.04 19.11
C LEU A 519 9.43 -3.27 20.62
N GLU A 520 9.95 -4.40 21.07
CA GLU A 520 10.13 -4.71 22.48
C GLU A 520 11.61 -4.82 22.87
N LEU A 521 11.96 -4.19 23.99
CA LEU A 521 13.30 -4.19 24.58
C LEU A 521 13.25 -4.69 26.01
N THR A 522 14.11 -5.65 26.37
CA THR A 522 14.15 -6.18 27.74
C THR A 522 15.35 -5.61 28.49
N ALA A 523 15.11 -5.03 29.67
CA ALA A 523 16.16 -4.46 30.51
C ALA A 523 17.13 -5.57 30.98
N ALA A 524 18.42 -5.45 30.68
CA ALA A 524 19.44 -6.39 31.14
C ALA A 524 19.87 -6.12 32.59
N GLU A 525 19.78 -4.86 33.02
CA GLU A 525 20.00 -4.44 34.40
C GLU A 525 18.84 -3.58 34.89
N ALA A 526 18.82 -3.24 36.19
CA ALA A 526 17.81 -2.32 36.71
C ALA A 526 18.06 -0.91 36.15
N ILE A 527 17.05 -0.27 35.55
CA ILE A 527 17.12 1.09 35.01
C ILE A 527 16.47 2.05 36.02
N THR A 528 17.10 3.20 36.29
CA THR A 528 16.59 4.19 37.25
C THR A 528 16.14 5.47 36.57
N GLY A 529 15.16 6.17 37.15
CA GLY A 529 14.62 7.40 36.58
C GLY A 529 13.80 7.18 35.31
N THR A 530 13.70 8.21 34.49
CA THR A 530 13.03 8.20 33.18
C THR A 530 14.06 8.39 32.07
N HIS A 531 13.94 7.59 31.02
CA HIS A 531 14.75 7.67 29.80
C HIS A 531 13.80 7.82 28.60
N THR A 532 14.10 8.75 27.70
CA THR A 532 13.30 9.00 26.49
C THR A 532 14.13 8.67 25.26
N PHE A 533 13.54 7.92 24.34
CA PHE A 533 14.16 7.47 23.10
C PHE A 533 13.37 7.96 21.91
N LYS A 534 14.07 8.48 20.90
CA LYS A 534 13.55 8.61 19.54
C LYS A 534 13.92 7.37 18.75
N VAL A 535 13.01 6.93 17.90
CA VAL A 535 13.18 5.74 17.07
C VAL A 535 13.16 6.15 15.60
N TYR A 536 14.16 5.69 14.86
CA TYR A 536 14.31 5.94 13.44
C TYR A 536 14.36 4.64 12.65
N GLY A 537 13.87 4.66 11.42
CA GLY A 537 14.06 3.59 10.42
C GLY A 537 14.96 4.07 9.30
N LEU A 538 15.87 3.23 8.83
CA LEU A 538 16.75 3.55 7.72
C LEU A 538 16.11 3.14 6.38
N GLU A 539 16.10 4.04 5.40
CA GLU A 539 15.46 3.80 4.10
C GLU A 539 16.28 2.96 3.12
N HIS A 540 17.60 2.90 3.28
CA HIS A 540 18.45 2.08 2.42
C HIS A 540 19.43 1.26 3.26
N ASP A 541 19.80 0.09 2.78
CA ASP A 541 20.90 -0.70 3.33
C ASP A 541 21.70 -1.29 2.14
N GLY A 542 22.54 -0.45 1.53
CA GLY A 542 23.27 -0.81 0.31
C GLY A 542 24.28 -1.94 0.53
N ASN A 543 24.73 -2.58 -0.54
CA ASN A 543 25.66 -3.74 -0.51
C ASN A 543 26.97 -3.54 0.26
N ASP A 544 27.40 -2.29 0.46
CA ASP A 544 28.64 -1.94 1.17
C ASP A 544 28.37 -1.50 2.63
N TRP A 545 27.13 -1.55 3.12
CA TRP A 545 26.74 -1.18 4.50
C TRP A 545 26.57 -2.41 5.35
N ASP A 546 27.62 -3.25 5.40
CA ASP A 546 27.64 -4.38 6.31
C ASP A 546 27.85 -3.84 7.73
N TRP A 547 26.74 -3.65 8.46
CA TRP A 547 26.72 -3.28 9.88
C TRP A 547 27.18 -4.44 10.78
N ASP A 548 28.08 -5.29 10.27
CA ASP A 548 28.78 -6.32 11.03
C ASP A 548 29.45 -5.66 12.24
N GLU A 549 29.07 -6.13 13.43
CA GLU A 549 29.60 -5.72 14.75
C GLU A 549 31.12 -5.66 14.84
N SER A 550 31.84 -6.32 13.94
CA SER A 550 33.30 -6.32 13.87
C SER A 550 33.92 -5.21 13.01
N LEU A 551 33.13 -4.47 12.23
CA LEU A 551 33.61 -3.55 11.18
C LEU A 551 32.97 -2.15 11.15
N VAL A 552 32.00 -1.82 12.01
CA VAL A 552 31.21 -0.58 11.87
C VAL A 552 32.03 0.71 12.16
N GLU A 553 32.48 1.39 11.10
CA GLU A 553 32.86 2.80 11.14
C GLU A 553 31.72 3.66 10.55
N PHE A 554 31.06 4.46 11.39
CA PHE A 554 29.90 5.29 11.03
C PHE A 554 30.22 6.49 10.13
N ALA A 555 31.49 6.71 9.79
CA ALA A 555 31.94 7.90 9.08
C ALA A 555 31.30 8.06 7.68
N ASP A 556 30.71 6.97 7.15
CA ASP A 556 30.10 6.92 5.82
C ASP A 556 28.62 6.50 5.84
N ALA A 557 27.95 6.47 7.02
CA ALA A 557 26.53 6.11 7.15
C ALA A 557 25.61 7.17 6.52
N PRO A 558 25.01 6.92 5.36
CA PRO A 558 24.36 8.00 4.62
C PRO A 558 23.00 8.36 5.27
N GLY A 559 22.72 9.66 5.42
CA GLY A 559 21.52 10.16 6.12
C GLY A 559 21.72 10.46 7.62
N LEU A 560 22.83 10.01 8.21
CA LEU A 560 23.20 10.30 9.60
C LEU A 560 24.26 11.40 9.65
N VAL A 561 23.84 12.65 9.89
CA VAL A 561 24.78 13.75 10.15
C VAL A 561 25.00 13.86 11.65
N PHE A 562 26.13 13.34 12.14
CA PHE A 562 26.58 13.62 13.50
C PHE A 562 27.14 15.04 13.54
N ASP A 563 26.28 16.01 13.85
CA ASP A 563 26.74 17.37 14.10
C ASP A 563 27.55 17.41 15.41
N GLY A 564 28.48 18.38 15.51
CA GLY A 564 29.34 18.54 16.70
C GLY A 564 28.56 18.96 17.98
N ASN A 565 27.24 18.83 17.96
CA ASN A 565 26.30 19.29 18.98
C ASN A 565 25.11 18.33 19.14
N SER A 566 25.31 17.00 19.07
CA SER A 566 24.44 15.93 19.61
C SER A 566 22.91 16.16 19.54
N ARG A 567 22.39 16.83 18.49
CA ARG A 567 21.01 17.33 18.50
C ARG A 567 20.11 16.71 17.45
N THR A 568 20.66 16.01 16.46
CA THR A 568 19.84 15.45 15.39
C THR A 568 20.55 14.31 14.68
N LEU A 569 20.13 13.07 14.92
CA LEU A 569 19.97 12.14 13.81
C LEU A 569 18.74 12.57 13.01
N GLY A 570 18.89 12.68 11.68
CA GLY A 570 17.73 12.87 10.79
C GLY A 570 17.32 14.30 10.48
N ILE A 571 18.27 15.24 10.34
CA ILE A 571 17.98 16.39 9.46
C ILE A 571 17.92 15.83 8.05
N ASP A 572 16.73 15.82 7.46
CA ASP A 572 16.60 15.65 6.02
C ASP A 572 17.54 16.65 5.35
N PRO A 573 18.50 16.20 4.52
CA PRO A 573 19.51 17.08 3.95
C PRO A 573 18.93 18.23 3.11
N ARG A 574 17.64 18.16 2.74
CA ARG A 574 16.87 19.26 2.14
C ARG A 574 16.65 20.45 3.08
N TYR A 575 16.82 20.28 4.39
CA TYR A 575 16.61 21.29 5.40
C TYR A 575 17.85 21.47 6.27
N THR A 576 18.02 22.66 6.84
CA THR A 576 19.01 22.97 7.85
C THR A 576 18.49 22.56 9.23
N ALA A 577 19.37 22.54 10.23
CA ALA A 577 19.01 22.19 11.62
C ALA A 577 17.91 23.08 12.23
N ASP A 578 17.68 24.27 11.68
CA ASP A 578 16.62 25.22 12.04
C ASP A 578 15.35 25.09 11.18
N GLY A 579 15.28 24.09 10.30
CA GLY A 579 14.09 23.77 9.48
C GLY A 579 13.93 24.65 8.24
N GLU A 580 14.93 25.45 7.89
CA GLU A 580 14.95 26.22 6.64
C GLU A 580 15.45 25.33 5.50
N PRO A 581 14.99 25.52 4.24
CA PRO A 581 15.55 24.77 3.11
C PRO A 581 17.06 24.98 2.99
N ALA A 582 17.84 23.90 2.92
CA ALA A 582 19.28 23.96 2.70
C ALA A 582 19.61 24.48 1.28
N GLU A 583 20.79 25.09 1.09
CA GLU A 583 21.18 25.66 -0.21
C GLU A 583 21.28 24.56 -1.31
N LYS A 584 20.55 24.80 -2.41
CA LYS A 584 20.18 23.85 -3.49
C LYS A 584 21.30 23.12 -4.24
N ASP A 585 22.54 23.60 -4.20
CA ASP A 585 23.60 23.16 -5.11
C ASP A 585 24.35 21.90 -4.62
N ASN A 586 23.95 21.33 -3.47
CA ASN A 586 24.66 20.24 -2.81
C ASN A 586 23.79 19.03 -2.44
N PHE A 587 22.57 18.89 -2.97
CA PHE A 587 21.75 17.70 -2.72
C PHE A 587 22.28 16.51 -3.51
N PRO A 588 22.80 15.45 -2.87
CA PRO A 588 22.79 14.15 -3.50
C PRO A 588 21.32 13.72 -3.50
N LEU A 589 20.70 13.65 -4.68
CA LEU A 589 19.36 13.09 -4.89
C LEU A 589 19.25 11.61 -4.43
N ASP A 590 20.35 11.02 -3.96
CA ASP A 590 20.52 9.62 -3.53
C ASP A 590 21.05 9.51 -2.08
N THR A 591 20.80 10.49 -1.20
CA THR A 591 21.11 10.34 0.24
C THR A 591 19.95 9.58 0.91
N PRO A 592 20.16 8.44 1.56
CA PRO A 592 19.11 7.72 2.29
C PRO A 592 18.44 8.62 3.33
N GLY A 593 17.12 8.63 3.31
CA GLY A 593 16.34 9.27 4.34
C GLY A 593 16.29 8.43 5.62
N LEU A 594 16.22 9.10 6.76
CA LEU A 594 15.69 8.50 7.97
C LEU A 594 14.17 8.71 8.02
N PHE A 595 13.45 7.67 8.42
CA PHE A 595 12.06 7.77 8.84
C PHE A 595 12.01 8.02 10.35
N SER A 596 11.40 9.13 10.77
CA SER A 596 11.09 9.39 12.18
C SER A 596 9.89 8.55 12.58
N LEU A 597 10.13 7.48 13.34
CA LEU A 597 9.09 6.53 13.69
C LEU A 597 8.29 6.96 14.92
N GLY A 598 8.88 7.82 15.76
CA GLY A 598 8.27 8.40 16.95
C GLY A 598 9.23 8.43 18.13
N GLU A 599 8.67 8.65 19.32
CA GLU A 599 9.41 8.60 20.58
C GLU A 599 8.66 7.78 21.62
N PHE A 600 9.40 7.18 22.56
CA PHE A 600 8.83 6.56 23.75
C PHE A 600 9.68 6.84 24.97
N SER A 601 9.07 6.77 26.15
CA SER A 601 9.76 6.94 27.42
C SER A 601 9.56 5.73 28.31
N ILE A 602 10.66 5.26 28.91
CA ILE A 602 10.64 4.24 29.95
C ILE A 602 10.82 4.89 31.31
N SER A 603 10.09 4.40 32.31
CA SER A 603 10.33 4.73 33.72
C SER A 603 11.38 3.80 34.31
N SER A 604 11.54 3.81 35.64
CA SER A 604 12.45 2.88 36.30
C SER A 604 11.97 1.44 36.06
N MET A 605 12.90 0.58 35.66
CA MET A 605 12.63 -0.82 35.32
C MET A 605 13.48 -1.74 36.19
N VAL A 606 12.97 -2.94 36.47
CA VAL A 606 13.79 -4.02 37.04
C VAL A 606 14.43 -4.86 35.92
N ALA A 607 15.55 -5.53 36.21
CA ALA A 607 16.16 -6.45 35.24
C ALA A 607 15.16 -7.53 34.81
N GLY A 608 15.07 -7.78 33.51
CA GLY A 608 14.10 -8.68 32.88
C GLY A 608 12.73 -8.06 32.58
N GLU A 609 12.48 -6.80 32.91
CA GLU A 609 11.27 -6.08 32.52
C GLU A 609 11.35 -5.62 31.06
N THR A 610 10.23 -5.65 30.35
CA THR A 610 10.14 -5.30 28.92
C THR A 610 9.50 -3.93 28.74
N ALA A 611 10.12 -3.10 27.91
CA ALA A 611 9.55 -1.87 27.39
C ALA A 611 9.10 -2.09 25.93
N SER A 612 8.07 -1.36 25.51
CA SER A 612 7.49 -1.48 24.17
C SER A 612 7.38 -0.12 23.50
N PHE A 613 7.59 -0.09 22.19
CA PHE A 613 7.35 1.04 21.30
C PHE A 613 6.37 0.62 20.21
N ASP A 614 5.21 1.27 20.15
CA ASP A 614 4.07 0.97 19.28
C ASP A 614 3.65 2.21 18.45
N GLY A 615 4.51 2.61 17.50
CA GLY A 615 4.23 3.75 16.59
C GLY A 615 3.62 3.31 15.25
N LEU A 616 2.63 4.05 14.73
CA LEU A 616 2.06 3.79 13.40
C LEU A 616 3.11 3.84 12.29
N ASN A 617 4.06 4.76 12.39
CA ASN A 617 5.15 4.93 11.43
C ASN A 617 6.07 3.71 11.39
N LEU A 618 6.17 2.93 12.48
CA LEU A 618 6.92 1.67 12.49
C LEU A 618 6.30 0.71 11.47
N ALA A 619 4.99 0.45 11.55
CA ALA A 619 4.30 -0.43 10.60
C ALA A 619 4.42 0.07 9.15
N VAL A 620 4.30 1.39 8.92
CA VAL A 620 4.49 1.98 7.59
C VAL A 620 5.90 1.71 7.08
N MET A 621 6.94 2.00 7.87
CA MET A 621 8.33 1.82 7.44
C MET A 621 8.64 0.35 7.13
N LEU A 622 8.17 -0.59 7.95
CA LEU A 622 8.33 -2.03 7.69
C LEU A 622 7.67 -2.47 6.39
N ASN A 623 6.50 -1.91 6.05
CA ASN A 623 5.85 -2.17 4.76
C ASN A 623 6.61 -1.54 3.59
N LEU A 624 7.22 -0.37 3.80
CA LEU A 624 8.02 0.30 2.78
C LEU A 624 9.33 -0.42 2.49
N ALA A 625 9.86 -1.17 3.47
CA ALA A 625 11.12 -1.90 3.34
C ALA A 625 11.15 -2.89 2.17
N ALA A 626 9.99 -3.43 1.78
CA ALA A 626 9.88 -4.32 0.64
C ALA A 626 10.06 -3.62 -0.73
N TYR A 627 10.05 -2.29 -0.78
CA TYR A 627 10.22 -1.50 -2.00
C TYR A 627 11.61 -0.85 -2.10
N PHE A 628 12.53 -1.14 -1.17
CA PHE A 628 13.89 -0.62 -1.24
C PHE A 628 14.67 -1.43 -2.28
N GLU A 629 14.94 -0.82 -3.43
CA GLU A 629 15.50 -1.48 -4.62
C GLU A 629 16.99 -1.84 -4.49
N ASP A 630 17.69 -1.27 -3.50
CA ASP A 630 19.13 -1.37 -3.34
C ASP A 630 19.57 -2.28 -2.18
N THR A 631 18.64 -2.96 -1.51
CA THR A 631 18.99 -3.93 -0.47
C THR A 631 19.37 -5.27 -1.13
N PRO A 632 20.61 -5.76 -0.98
CA PRO A 632 21.04 -7.05 -1.54
C PRO A 632 20.23 -8.24 -1.00
N GLN A 633 19.54 -8.02 0.12
CA GLN A 633 18.75 -9.00 0.84
C GLN A 633 17.39 -8.38 1.13
N ALA A 634 16.42 -8.73 0.29
CA ALA A 634 15.04 -8.28 0.44
C ALA A 634 14.52 -8.61 1.84
N GLY A 635 13.89 -7.64 2.50
CA GLY A 635 13.26 -7.82 3.82
C GLY A 635 14.13 -7.42 5.02
N LEU A 636 15.39 -7.02 4.84
CA LEU A 636 16.18 -6.47 5.94
C LEU A 636 15.72 -5.05 6.33
N VAL A 637 15.61 -4.82 7.63
CA VAL A 637 15.25 -3.52 8.21
C VAL A 637 16.21 -3.14 9.32
N THR A 638 16.64 -1.88 9.32
CA THR A 638 17.46 -1.29 10.38
C THR A 638 16.68 -0.23 11.15
N LEU A 639 16.60 -0.41 12.47
CA LEU A 639 16.07 0.57 13.43
C LEU A 639 17.21 1.19 14.23
N ILE A 640 17.09 2.49 14.52
CA ILE A 640 18.05 3.24 15.33
C ILE A 640 17.30 3.88 16.48
N LEU A 641 17.81 3.69 17.70
CA LEU A 641 17.26 4.29 18.91
C LEU A 641 18.26 5.28 19.48
N GLU A 642 17.85 6.55 19.49
CA GLU A 642 18.61 7.65 20.08
C GLU A 642 17.99 8.01 21.41
N GLN A 643 18.75 7.89 22.50
CA GLN A 643 18.30 8.45 23.76
C GLN A 643 18.41 9.96 23.72
N THR A 644 17.34 10.70 24.04
CA THR A 644 17.32 12.18 23.99
C THR A 644 17.14 12.83 25.36
N ASN A 645 16.81 12.03 26.38
CA ASN A 645 16.67 12.48 27.75
C ASN A 645 16.98 11.35 28.75
N ALA A 646 17.62 11.70 29.88
CA ALA A 646 17.83 10.82 31.02
C ALA A 646 17.68 11.61 32.33
N THR A 647 16.90 11.09 33.27
CA THR A 647 16.82 11.61 34.65
C THR A 647 17.38 10.65 35.69
N GLY A 648 17.75 9.43 35.25
CA GLY A 648 18.39 8.39 36.05
C GLY A 648 19.86 8.66 36.38
N THR A 649 20.42 7.79 37.22
CA THR A 649 21.87 7.83 37.55
C THR A 649 22.69 6.78 36.81
N ASN A 650 22.05 5.85 36.11
CA ASN A 650 22.68 4.80 35.31
C ASN A 650 22.15 4.81 33.88
N ASP A 651 22.89 4.19 32.98
CA ASP A 651 22.55 4.08 31.57
C ASP A 651 21.38 3.10 31.37
N ALA A 652 20.55 3.35 30.36
CA ALA A 652 19.55 2.37 29.97
C ALA A 652 20.27 1.20 29.28
N THR A 653 20.13 0.01 29.87
CA THR A 653 20.87 -1.19 29.46
C THR A 653 19.89 -2.31 29.13
N PHE A 654 19.90 -2.78 27.89
CA PHE A 654 19.02 -3.84 27.39
C PHE A 654 19.81 -5.10 27.05
N PHE A 655 19.14 -6.26 26.96
CA PHE A 655 19.78 -7.48 26.46
C PHE A 655 20.11 -7.33 24.98
N SER A 656 21.27 -7.85 24.58
CA SER A 656 21.57 -8.14 23.17
C SER A 656 21.23 -9.59 22.82
N HIS A 657 21.24 -9.93 21.53
CA HIS A 657 21.08 -11.32 21.08
C HIS A 657 22.13 -12.26 21.69
N GLU A 658 23.39 -11.83 21.75
CA GLU A 658 24.54 -12.58 22.28
C GLU A 658 24.45 -12.75 23.80
N GLY A 659 23.77 -11.83 24.48
CA GLY A 659 23.53 -11.90 25.92
C GLY A 659 22.49 -12.95 26.29
N ASP A 660 21.32 -12.87 25.65
CA ASP A 660 20.24 -13.84 25.81
C ASP A 660 19.26 -13.77 24.63
N SER A 661 19.34 -14.75 23.72
CA SER A 661 18.44 -14.88 22.57
C SER A 661 16.93 -14.85 22.89
N LEU A 662 16.51 -15.18 24.12
CA LEU A 662 15.08 -15.13 24.52
C LEU A 662 14.65 -13.72 24.96
N LEU A 663 15.60 -12.92 25.44
CA LEU A 663 15.37 -11.57 25.95
C LEU A 663 15.91 -10.48 25.02
N ALA A 664 16.52 -10.89 23.91
CA ALA A 664 16.97 -10.05 22.81
C ALA A 664 15.85 -9.11 22.33
N PRO A 665 16.21 -7.98 21.69
CA PRO A 665 15.25 -7.09 21.07
C PRO A 665 14.40 -7.86 20.07
N ARG A 666 13.09 -7.59 20.09
CA ARG A 666 12.16 -8.28 19.22
C ARG A 666 11.18 -7.32 18.56
N LEU A 667 10.81 -7.66 17.35
CA LEU A 667 9.78 -6.98 16.58
C LEU A 667 8.56 -7.91 16.51
N VAL A 668 7.48 -7.52 17.17
CA VAL A 668 6.20 -8.22 17.12
C VAL A 668 5.34 -7.56 16.06
N VAL A 669 5.03 -8.28 14.98
CA VAL A 669 4.23 -7.79 13.86
C VAL A 669 2.91 -8.55 13.76
N ASP A 670 1.82 -7.88 13.40
CA ASP A 670 0.62 -8.52 12.86
C ASP A 670 0.64 -8.42 11.34
N ALA A 671 0.91 -9.53 10.67
CA ALA A 671 1.17 -9.55 9.23
C ALA A 671 0.79 -10.89 8.60
N THR A 672 0.72 -10.92 7.27
CA THR A 672 0.57 -12.19 6.55
C THR A 672 1.94 -12.83 6.45
N LEU A 673 2.06 -14.09 6.86
CA LEU A 673 3.29 -14.84 6.68
C LEU A 673 3.42 -15.26 5.22
N ALA A 674 4.62 -15.11 4.68
CA ALA A 674 4.97 -15.72 3.41
C ALA A 674 4.66 -17.21 3.53
N SER A 675 4.04 -17.79 2.50
CA SER A 675 3.97 -19.24 2.44
C SER A 675 5.40 -19.74 2.55
N PRO A 676 5.71 -20.70 3.45
CA PRO A 676 7.05 -21.23 3.53
C PRO A 676 7.45 -21.61 2.11
N PRO A 677 8.65 -21.22 1.63
CA PRO A 677 9.08 -21.57 0.29
C PRO A 677 8.78 -23.05 0.09
N ALA A 678 8.25 -23.40 -1.09
CA ALA A 678 7.97 -24.79 -1.43
C ALA A 678 9.14 -25.62 -0.93
N THR A 679 8.88 -26.58 -0.05
CA THR A 679 9.88 -27.13 0.88
C THR A 679 11.18 -27.33 0.12
N ALA A 680 12.21 -26.54 0.47
CA ALA A 680 13.39 -26.43 -0.36
C ALA A 680 13.88 -27.84 -0.69
N ASN A 681 14.09 -28.13 -1.97
CA ASN A 681 14.29 -29.49 -2.43
C ASN A 681 15.56 -29.55 -3.28
N ALA A 682 16.56 -30.28 -2.80
CA ALA A 682 17.79 -30.50 -3.55
C ALA A 682 17.81 -31.82 -4.33
N ASP A 683 16.68 -32.54 -4.41
CA ASP A 683 16.48 -33.67 -5.33
C ASP A 683 16.05 -33.11 -6.69
N PHE A 684 17.05 -32.77 -7.51
CA PHE A 684 16.85 -32.08 -8.79
C PHE A 684 16.55 -33.05 -9.93
N ASP A 685 16.93 -34.33 -9.83
CA ASP A 685 16.56 -35.35 -10.82
C ASP A 685 15.29 -36.14 -10.46
N GLY A 686 14.72 -35.87 -9.27
CA GLY A 686 13.45 -36.38 -8.81
C GLY A 686 13.48 -37.86 -8.47
N ASP A 687 14.66 -38.40 -8.13
CA ASP A 687 14.85 -39.82 -7.84
C ASP A 687 14.67 -40.20 -6.35
N GLY A 688 14.39 -39.20 -5.51
CA GLY A 688 14.05 -39.34 -4.10
C GLY A 688 15.27 -39.36 -3.16
N GLU A 689 16.47 -39.14 -3.70
CA GLU A 689 17.72 -39.02 -2.95
C GLU A 689 18.36 -37.65 -3.23
N VAL A 690 19.14 -37.11 -2.29
CA VAL A 690 19.97 -35.91 -2.50
C VAL A 690 21.42 -36.33 -2.47
N ASP A 691 22.03 -36.47 -3.65
CA ASP A 691 23.35 -37.07 -3.82
C ASP A 691 24.27 -36.28 -4.78
N GLY A 692 25.36 -36.90 -5.25
CA GLY A 692 26.32 -36.26 -6.14
C GLY A 692 25.79 -35.96 -7.55
N ARG A 693 24.65 -36.54 -7.95
CA ARG A 693 23.97 -36.31 -9.23
C ARG A 693 23.21 -35.00 -9.21
N ASP A 694 22.57 -34.68 -8.09
CA ASP A 694 21.97 -33.38 -7.84
C ASP A 694 23.00 -32.27 -7.81
N PHE A 695 24.14 -32.49 -7.16
CA PHE A 695 25.25 -31.53 -7.18
C PHE A 695 25.70 -31.19 -8.61
N LEU A 696 25.71 -32.18 -9.51
CA LEU A 696 26.05 -31.97 -10.91
C LEU A 696 24.98 -31.21 -11.68
N ILE A 697 23.71 -31.28 -11.26
CA ILE A 697 22.60 -30.50 -11.85
C ILE A 697 22.72 -29.05 -11.42
N TRP A 698 22.86 -28.79 -10.11
CA TRP A 698 23.16 -27.47 -9.59
C TRP A 698 24.40 -26.85 -10.25
N GLN A 699 25.51 -27.58 -10.32
CA GLN A 699 26.76 -27.07 -10.90
C GLN A 699 26.60 -26.67 -12.38
N ARG A 700 25.70 -27.31 -13.13
CA ARG A 700 25.41 -26.97 -14.52
C ARG A 700 24.44 -25.79 -14.65
N GLY A 701 23.52 -25.65 -13.70
CA GLY A 701 22.59 -24.54 -13.62
C GLY A 701 23.22 -23.25 -13.11
N PHE A 702 24.28 -23.34 -12.29
CA PHE A 702 24.89 -22.22 -11.58
C PHE A 702 25.10 -20.97 -12.46
N GLY A 703 24.50 -19.85 -12.04
CA GLY A 703 24.54 -18.57 -12.73
C GLY A 703 23.50 -18.38 -13.84
N ASN A 704 22.51 -19.27 -13.97
CA ASN A 704 21.39 -19.14 -14.91
C ASN A 704 20.05 -19.04 -14.17
N ALA A 705 19.01 -18.60 -14.89
CA ALA A 705 17.63 -18.72 -14.42
C ALA A 705 17.24 -20.20 -14.23
N GLY A 706 16.50 -20.49 -13.17
CA GLY A 706 16.36 -21.80 -12.58
C GLY A 706 14.93 -22.32 -12.47
N SER A 707 14.85 -23.64 -12.30
CA SER A 707 13.73 -24.42 -11.81
C SER A 707 14.33 -25.58 -11.02
N LEU A 708 13.54 -26.30 -10.24
CA LEU A 708 14.02 -27.47 -9.49
C LEU A 708 14.88 -28.42 -10.35
N ALA A 709 14.42 -28.74 -11.56
CA ALA A 709 15.12 -29.66 -12.47
C ALA A 709 16.45 -29.13 -13.01
N THR A 710 16.73 -27.84 -12.83
CA THR A 710 17.97 -27.18 -13.27
C THR A 710 18.85 -26.74 -12.12
N GLY A 711 18.47 -27.04 -10.87
CA GLY A 711 19.29 -26.78 -9.68
C GLY A 711 18.81 -25.69 -8.75
N ASP A 712 17.60 -25.15 -8.94
CA ASP A 712 16.99 -24.14 -8.09
C ASP A 712 16.20 -24.83 -6.96
N ALA A 713 16.83 -24.93 -5.79
CA ALA A 713 16.36 -25.70 -4.66
C ALA A 713 15.35 -24.92 -3.81
N ASN A 714 15.41 -23.59 -3.79
CA ASN A 714 14.47 -22.73 -3.07
C ASN A 714 13.31 -22.24 -3.94
N ASN A 715 13.32 -22.57 -5.24
CA ASN A 715 12.35 -22.17 -6.25
C ASN A 715 12.24 -20.65 -6.37
N ASP A 716 13.37 -19.94 -6.28
CA ASP A 716 13.47 -18.48 -6.42
C ASP A 716 13.69 -18.02 -7.88
N GLY A 717 13.80 -18.97 -8.81
CA GLY A 717 13.99 -18.72 -10.23
C GLY A 717 15.45 -18.49 -10.62
N THR A 718 16.41 -18.68 -9.71
CA THR A 718 17.85 -18.60 -9.96
C THR A 718 18.56 -19.86 -9.47
N VAL A 719 19.77 -20.12 -9.97
CA VAL A 719 20.63 -21.22 -9.50
C VAL A 719 21.94 -20.64 -8.98
N ASP A 720 22.13 -20.59 -7.67
CA ASP A 720 23.20 -19.85 -7.04
C ASP A 720 23.81 -20.53 -5.78
N GLY A 721 24.49 -19.75 -4.93
CA GLY A 721 25.12 -20.27 -3.72
C GLY A 721 24.13 -20.73 -2.63
N VAL A 722 22.90 -20.20 -2.64
CA VAL A 722 21.84 -20.54 -1.70
C VAL A 722 21.36 -21.97 -1.96
N ASP A 723 21.17 -22.34 -3.23
CA ASP A 723 20.80 -23.70 -3.63
C ASP A 723 21.85 -24.75 -3.25
N LEU A 724 23.12 -24.37 -3.37
CA LEU A 724 24.22 -25.20 -2.90
C LEU A 724 24.15 -25.42 -1.39
N GLY A 725 23.82 -24.38 -0.62
CA GLY A 725 23.63 -24.48 0.83
C GLY A 725 22.51 -25.44 1.20
N ILE A 726 21.42 -25.44 0.44
CA ILE A 726 20.29 -26.37 0.61
C ILE A 726 20.72 -27.81 0.27
N TRP A 727 21.42 -28.00 -0.85
CA TRP A 727 21.97 -29.30 -1.21
C TRP A 727 22.93 -29.82 -0.14
N GLN A 728 23.83 -28.99 0.39
CA GLN A 728 24.76 -29.37 1.47
C GLN A 728 24.03 -29.81 2.74
N THR A 729 22.93 -29.15 3.06
CA THR A 729 22.11 -29.46 4.24
C THR A 729 21.32 -30.76 4.06
N GLN A 730 20.92 -31.08 2.82
CA GLN A 730 20.11 -32.26 2.51
C GLN A 730 20.94 -33.46 2.03
N TYR A 731 22.22 -33.25 1.69
CA TYR A 731 23.11 -34.29 1.20
C TYR A 731 23.17 -35.48 2.17
N ASN A 732 22.83 -36.66 1.64
CA ASN A 732 22.87 -37.92 2.39
C ASN A 732 21.88 -38.00 3.59
N ASN A 733 20.87 -37.11 3.66
CA ASN A 733 19.75 -37.26 4.57
C ASN A 733 18.72 -38.22 3.97
N ALA A 734 18.83 -39.50 4.33
CA ALA A 734 17.86 -40.52 3.94
C ALA A 734 16.49 -40.26 4.59
N GLY A 735 15.56 -39.66 3.83
CA GLY A 735 14.12 -39.82 3.99
C GLY A 735 13.45 -39.07 5.16
N LEU A 736 12.97 -37.86 4.87
CA LEU A 736 11.80 -37.26 5.55
C LEU A 736 10.82 -36.64 4.53
N LEU A 737 10.61 -37.28 3.39
CA LEU A 737 9.46 -37.02 2.53
C LEU A 737 8.73 -38.33 2.25
N ALA A 738 8.11 -38.87 3.30
CA ALA A 738 6.99 -39.77 3.08
C ALA A 738 5.84 -38.90 2.57
N THR A 739 5.52 -39.04 1.29
CA THR A 739 4.31 -38.47 0.70
C THR A 739 3.10 -38.94 1.50
N ALA A 740 2.42 -38.01 2.17
CA ALA A 740 1.06 -38.24 2.61
C ALA A 740 0.20 -38.27 1.34
N GLU A 741 -0.03 -39.46 0.76
CA GLU A 741 -1.13 -39.62 -0.18
C GLU A 741 -2.40 -39.12 0.51
N ALA A 742 -3.07 -38.13 -0.08
CA ALA A 742 -4.38 -37.69 0.35
C ALA A 742 -5.33 -38.89 0.32
N VAL A 743 -5.67 -39.41 1.51
CA VAL A 743 -6.73 -40.40 1.66
C VAL A 743 -8.02 -39.72 1.19
N PRO A 744 -8.72 -40.23 0.15
CA PRO A 744 -9.99 -39.64 -0.24
C PRO A 744 -10.97 -39.80 0.92
N GLU A 745 -11.37 -38.71 1.56
CA GLU A 745 -12.46 -38.77 2.53
C GLU A 745 -13.74 -39.19 1.82
N PRO A 746 -14.46 -40.21 2.29
CA PRO A 746 -15.75 -40.56 1.70
C PRO A 746 -16.74 -39.44 2.00
N ALA A 747 -17.34 -38.90 0.93
CA ALA A 747 -18.38 -37.87 0.96
C ALA A 747 -19.35 -38.02 2.15
N GLY A 748 -19.17 -37.18 3.18
CA GLY A 748 -20.04 -37.10 4.36
C GLY A 748 -21.52 -36.81 4.06
N LEU A 749 -21.83 -36.43 2.82
CA LEU A 749 -23.18 -36.25 2.30
C LEU A 749 -23.98 -37.56 2.13
N VAL A 750 -23.33 -38.72 2.01
CA VAL A 750 -24.04 -40.01 1.86
C VAL A 750 -24.53 -40.57 3.20
N LEU A 751 -23.82 -40.26 4.30
CA LEU A 751 -24.22 -40.66 5.66
C LEU A 751 -25.37 -39.80 6.23
N LEU A 752 -25.51 -38.56 5.78
CA LEU A 752 -26.64 -37.69 6.18
C LEU A 752 -27.96 -38.06 5.48
N LEU A 753 -27.91 -38.62 4.27
CA LEU A 753 -29.09 -39.09 3.53
C LEU A 753 -29.56 -40.49 3.97
N GLY A 754 -28.66 -41.30 4.54
CA GLY A 754 -29.00 -42.63 5.06
C GLY A 754 -29.77 -42.62 6.39
N THR A 755 -29.62 -41.57 7.20
CA THR A 755 -30.29 -41.46 8.53
C THR A 755 -31.72 -40.93 8.45
N LEU A 756 -32.06 -40.17 7.39
CA LEU A 756 -33.41 -39.64 7.16
C LEU A 756 -34.40 -40.67 6.59
N VAL A 757 -33.92 -41.79 6.04
CA VAL A 757 -34.79 -42.87 5.51
C VAL A 757 -35.20 -43.89 6.58
N MET A 758 -34.55 -43.91 7.76
CA MET A 758 -34.89 -44.86 8.84
C MET A 758 -36.01 -44.41 9.78
N PHE A 759 -36.52 -43.17 9.68
CA PHE A 759 -37.60 -42.67 10.55
C PHE A 759 -39.02 -42.71 9.95
N CYS A 760 -39.20 -43.20 8.72
CA CYS A 760 -40.53 -43.39 8.13
C CYS A 760 -40.94 -44.87 8.13
N ARG A 761 -41.37 -45.39 9.29
CA ARG A 761 -42.23 -46.58 9.35
C ARG A 761 -43.70 -46.17 9.46
N PRO A 762 -44.62 -46.72 8.66
CA PRO A 762 -46.05 -46.43 8.78
C PRO A 762 -46.67 -47.23 9.94
N SER A 763 -47.26 -46.56 10.92
CA SER A 763 -48.18 -47.18 11.89
C SER A 763 -49.60 -47.20 11.32
N SER A 764 -50.13 -48.41 11.14
CA SER A 764 -51.50 -48.66 10.70
C SER A 764 -52.51 -48.60 11.87
N GLN A 765 -53.65 -47.94 11.60
CA GLN A 765 -55.01 -48.35 11.99
C GLN A 765 -55.47 -48.20 13.47
N LEU A 766 -56.37 -47.24 13.73
CA LEU A 766 -57.82 -47.44 14.09
C LEU A 766 -58.38 -46.35 15.05
N ASN A 767 -59.53 -45.78 14.65
CA ASN A 767 -60.75 -45.41 15.42
C ASN A 767 -60.62 -44.64 16.77
N GLU A 768 -61.47 -43.70 17.21
CA GLU A 768 -62.80 -43.23 16.88
C GLU A 768 -63.07 -41.99 17.78
N ILE A 769 -63.79 -40.98 17.27
CA ILE A 769 -64.95 -40.29 17.89
C ILE A 769 -64.79 -39.48 19.22
N LYS A 770 -65.10 -38.17 19.08
CA LYS A 770 -65.80 -37.20 19.98
C LYS A 770 -65.08 -36.58 21.20
N GLU A 771 -64.91 -35.26 21.08
CA GLU A 771 -65.20 -34.19 22.08
C GLU A 771 -66.19 -34.57 23.21
N PRO A 772 -66.13 -33.97 24.43
CA PRO A 772 -66.17 -32.50 24.57
C PRO A 772 -65.54 -31.82 25.82
N VAL A 773 -65.34 -30.50 25.71
CA VAL A 773 -65.76 -29.44 26.66
C VAL A 773 -65.14 -29.32 28.09
N ARG A 774 -64.53 -28.13 28.30
CA ARG A 774 -64.52 -27.19 29.46
C ARG A 774 -63.70 -27.45 30.74
N ASP A 775 -62.88 -26.42 30.97
CA ASP A 775 -62.74 -25.54 32.16
C ASP A 775 -62.19 -26.04 33.51
N ARG A 776 -61.34 -25.13 34.04
CA ARG A 776 -60.87 -24.88 35.42
C ARG A 776 -59.60 -25.65 35.80
N LEU A 777 -58.51 -25.04 36.25
CA LEU A 777 -58.27 -23.78 36.99
C LEU A 777 -57.05 -23.04 36.46
#